data_AF-A0A9W8L3N8-F1
#
_entry.id   AF-A0A9W8L3N8-F1
#
_cell.length_a   1.000
_cell.length_b   1.000
_cell.length_c   1.000
_cell.angle_alpha   90.00
_cell.angle_beta   90.00
_cell.angle_gamma   90.00
#
_symmetry.space_group_name_H-M   'P 1'
#
loop_
_entity.id
_entity.type
_entity.pdbx_description
1 polymer ?
#
loop_
_entity_poly.entity_id
_entity_poly.type
_entity_poly.pdbx_seq_one_letter_code
_entity_poly.pdbx_strand_id
1 'polypeptide(L)'
;MVTGSVEAFLPQPSLIVGLRLGGKKAAVFGSGASATGRAMFALDAGADVVMYAHSTPSSISKWVENGRLTLVPQTKYASSDMSAFSIAFVADAPPADQQMFAYDAQAAGVPVNVAGNAALSDFVLMPTYRGSSSLQIAVTTNGVAPRVASRLLEEIVGRLPSDLETRLTDVARLSAIALGASRERDEALAKLEGESTGILSSLEDTSSVATATQTPELPLSSSESEAEESAPASVFGLSELRDGPAQHQLDADVQVASSYVAHALSDLCFVYSAPEQELGEAALIWSRRAEKNAYGGWASALRMETRAGAGHALWGALSSGSRVTAIASAASLPFMLPVLSELVARRQPIVVHAAAQSLDHFASAQTDFSDALVALQSQAMFLVSSSAQEAHDIALIAHAVSQAASVPVVHLTNGAHSASEAMTVRMASHAHLVAYVGAVSAAARKLDYSLADTVQLAFSQFKSSFGRTYYSFEYCGSPVAETVFVSLGEVAARVQALLPRLLSETDFGMLSVRILRPWSLSEFTSRLPSTTKRLVVLNALGDCDGSPDALFTDVSLSALLGRSALPIGVQSRNVYGTDQCAFDDAIREELGLQTLPAEILVSANDLEQQQQQHGGAPLLLAAPLASVSSVHNVAQRLAFPEAFATQLSARPGEKTFDVKVTSLYRMTPETYDRNIFHIEFDTRGTDLAYEIGDALGVYGHNDPSQVSDFCKLLGLDGSRLITAVKDEQCQTRSIQSWLTHALDLFGRPSKRFYAALADFAADEKEAEKLRWLTTAEGSAEFKERVADTTTYADLLLEFASARPSFLHLVDLVAPIKPRHYSIASSAKMHPGSVHLCVVSVEWRTSKGELRAGQCTRFLSSLSIGNRVVVSVKPSVMKLPPIDSQPVIMAGLGTGMAPFRAFIEERAVLKMQGAKVGPMTLYFGSRHRAMEYLYGEELEAYHADGLLTNLRLAFSRDQKEKVYIQHRMRDDSELLASQMLGQDGCFYLCGPTWPASDVKDAMVGAFTAIGGVKPSDANKVIETLKESERYILEVY
;
A
#
# COMPACT_ATOMS: atom_id res chain seq x y z
N MET A 1 -4.22 24.04 24.21
CA MET A 1 -4.81 25.23 23.56
C MET A 1 -3.66 26.01 22.95
N VAL A 2 -3.60 26.30 21.65
CA VAL A 2 -4.62 26.16 20.58
C VAL A 2 -4.31 24.95 19.69
N THR A 3 -5.34 24.17 19.37
CA THR A 3 -5.32 23.12 18.34
C THR A 3 -5.63 23.74 16.98
N GLY A 4 -4.74 23.55 16.00
CA GLY A 4 -4.97 23.93 14.59
C GLY A 4 -4.57 22.78 13.69
N SER A 5 -5.56 22.17 13.03
CA SER A 5 -5.36 21.12 12.03
C SER A 5 -4.68 21.68 10.78
N VAL A 6 -3.53 21.13 10.41
CA VAL A 6 -2.88 21.39 9.12
C VAL A 6 -3.08 20.17 8.22
N GLU A 7 -4.32 19.95 7.81
CA GLU A 7 -4.65 19.12 6.65
C GLU A 7 -4.71 20.02 5.41
N ALA A 8 -3.62 20.11 4.64
CA ALA A 8 -3.62 20.47 3.22
C ALA A 8 -2.20 20.33 2.62
N PHE A 9 -2.14 20.00 1.33
CA PHE A 9 -0.94 19.89 0.48
C PHE A 9 -0.03 18.66 0.70
N LEU A 10 -0.43 17.55 0.07
CA LEU A 10 0.54 16.62 -0.52
C LEU A 10 1.36 17.39 -1.59
N PRO A 11 2.70 17.29 -1.62
CA PRO A 11 3.49 17.88 -2.68
C PRO A 11 3.33 17.08 -3.97
N GLN A 12 2.91 17.74 -5.06
CA GLN A 12 3.09 17.17 -6.40
C GLN A 12 4.58 17.04 -6.74
N PRO A 13 4.99 16.07 -7.58
CA PRO A 13 6.38 15.91 -7.98
C PRO A 13 6.88 17.14 -8.75
N SER A 14 7.70 17.97 -8.10
CA SER A 14 8.30 19.17 -8.65
C SER A 14 9.55 18.84 -9.46
N LEU A 15 9.47 18.96 -10.79
CA LEU A 15 10.63 18.87 -11.68
C LEU A 15 11.48 20.14 -11.60
N ILE A 16 12.79 20.00 -11.45
CA ILE A 16 13.74 21.12 -11.56
C ILE A 16 14.03 21.34 -13.05
N VAL A 17 13.62 22.50 -13.58
CA VAL A 17 13.77 22.86 -14.99
C VAL A 17 14.64 24.11 -15.12
N GLY A 18 15.75 24.01 -15.85
CA GLY A 18 16.59 25.15 -16.23
C GLY A 18 16.02 25.85 -17.48
N LEU A 19 15.70 27.14 -17.38
CA LEU A 19 15.17 27.94 -18.49
C LEU A 19 16.24 28.89 -19.06
N ARG A 20 16.44 28.83 -20.39
CA ARG A 20 17.32 29.76 -21.13
C ARG A 20 16.49 30.94 -21.65
N LEU A 21 16.51 32.05 -20.94
CA LEU A 21 15.71 33.25 -21.26
C LEU A 21 16.43 34.28 -22.16
N GLY A 22 17.67 34.01 -22.56
CA GLY A 22 18.47 34.89 -23.44
C GLY A 22 17.73 35.29 -24.72
N GLY A 23 17.46 36.59 -24.90
CA GLY A 23 16.73 37.13 -26.06
C GLY A 23 15.24 36.74 -26.12
N LYS A 24 14.66 36.30 -25.01
CA LYS A 24 13.22 36.04 -24.86
C LYS A 24 12.55 37.18 -24.12
N LYS A 25 11.32 37.53 -24.51
CA LYS A 25 10.55 38.56 -23.80
C LYS A 25 9.96 38.00 -22.50
N ALA A 26 10.15 38.72 -21.41
CA ALA A 26 9.57 38.40 -20.10
C ALA A 26 8.66 39.54 -19.63
N ALA A 27 7.43 39.22 -19.23
CA ALA A 27 6.51 40.18 -18.64
C ALA A 27 6.68 40.24 -17.12
N VAL A 28 6.70 41.45 -16.56
CA VAL A 28 6.67 41.68 -15.10
C VAL A 28 5.55 42.65 -14.77
N PHE A 29 4.61 42.23 -13.94
CA PHE A 29 3.48 43.04 -13.48
C PHE A 29 3.70 43.44 -12.03
N GLY A 30 3.64 44.75 -11.73
CA GLY A 30 3.78 45.30 -10.38
C GLY A 30 4.66 46.55 -10.27
N SER A 31 4.61 47.21 -9.10
CA SER A 31 5.38 48.44 -8.81
C SER A 31 6.36 48.33 -7.62
N GLY A 32 6.42 47.18 -6.93
CA GLY A 32 7.13 47.04 -5.65
C GLY A 32 8.50 46.37 -5.71
N ALA A 33 9.00 46.01 -4.53
CA ALA A 33 10.31 45.39 -4.36
C ALA A 33 10.36 43.93 -4.87
N SER A 34 9.25 43.18 -4.78
CA SER A 34 9.19 41.81 -5.30
C SER A 34 9.13 41.81 -6.82
N ALA A 35 8.37 42.73 -7.44
CA ALA A 35 8.35 42.94 -8.88
C ALA A 35 9.74 43.39 -9.40
N THR A 36 10.40 44.31 -8.68
CA THR A 36 11.80 44.70 -8.95
C THR A 36 12.74 43.49 -8.93
N GLY A 37 12.63 42.61 -7.92
CA GLY A 37 13.45 41.41 -7.82
C GLY A 37 13.19 40.39 -8.94
N ARG A 38 11.94 40.22 -9.39
CA ARG A 38 11.61 39.38 -10.55
C ARG A 38 12.12 39.95 -11.87
N ALA A 39 12.03 41.27 -12.06
CA ALA A 39 12.63 41.95 -13.20
C ALA A 39 14.16 41.77 -13.24
N MET A 40 14.84 41.92 -12.11
CA MET A 40 16.28 41.67 -11.99
C MET A 40 16.64 40.22 -12.35
N PHE A 41 15.93 39.24 -11.79
CA PHE A 41 16.15 37.82 -12.11
C PHE A 41 15.99 37.52 -13.62
N ALA A 42 14.99 38.10 -14.28
CA ALA A 42 14.80 37.94 -15.72
C ALA A 42 15.89 38.63 -16.55
N LEU A 43 16.34 39.83 -16.15
CA LEU A 43 17.47 40.53 -16.78
C LEU A 43 18.79 39.76 -16.64
N ASP A 44 19.06 39.19 -15.45
CA ASP A 44 20.26 38.39 -15.18
C ASP A 44 20.21 37.01 -15.88
N ALA A 45 19.04 36.59 -16.35
CA ALA A 45 18.85 35.45 -17.26
C ALA A 45 18.92 35.84 -18.76
N GLY A 46 19.16 37.12 -19.07
CA GLY A 46 19.29 37.65 -20.43
C GLY A 46 17.98 37.92 -21.16
N ALA A 47 16.86 38.06 -20.43
CA ALA A 47 15.55 38.33 -21.02
C ALA A 47 15.35 39.80 -21.41
N ASP A 48 14.57 40.03 -22.47
CA ASP A 48 14.02 41.33 -22.82
C ASP A 48 12.82 41.63 -21.89
N VAL A 49 13.07 42.35 -20.79
CA VAL A 49 12.03 42.57 -19.78
C VAL A 49 11.13 43.76 -20.15
N VAL A 50 9.82 43.51 -20.16
CA VAL A 50 8.77 44.54 -20.22
C VAL A 50 8.04 44.53 -18.88
N MET A 51 8.03 45.69 -18.21
CA MET A 51 7.41 45.85 -16.91
C MET A 51 6.15 46.73 -17.01
N TYR A 52 5.02 46.19 -16.58
CA TYR A 52 3.75 46.90 -16.47
C TYR A 52 3.54 47.34 -15.03
N ALA A 53 3.57 48.65 -14.80
CA ALA A 53 3.51 49.24 -13.46
C ALA A 53 2.55 50.44 -13.39
N HIS A 54 1.95 50.68 -12.23
CA HIS A 54 1.14 51.88 -11.98
C HIS A 54 1.98 53.15 -11.73
N SER A 55 3.24 52.97 -11.35
CA SER A 55 4.19 54.03 -11.00
C SER A 55 5.61 53.53 -11.26
N THR A 56 6.50 54.42 -11.72
CA THR A 56 7.92 54.11 -11.91
C THR A 56 8.59 53.82 -10.57
N PRO A 57 9.06 52.60 -10.29
CA PRO A 57 9.81 52.31 -9.07
C PRO A 57 11.15 53.06 -9.11
N SER A 58 11.48 53.78 -8.03
CA SER A 58 12.74 54.55 -7.93
C SER A 58 13.99 53.65 -7.97
N SER A 59 13.84 52.36 -7.69
CA SER A 59 14.86 51.31 -7.80
C SER A 59 15.28 51.02 -9.25
N ILE A 60 14.39 51.22 -10.25
CA ILE A 60 14.63 50.82 -11.64
C ILE A 60 14.70 51.98 -12.63
N SER A 61 14.55 53.24 -12.19
CA SER A 61 14.59 54.42 -13.09
C SER A 61 15.84 54.43 -13.98
N LYS A 62 17.02 54.16 -13.39
CA LYS A 62 18.28 54.04 -14.11
C LYS A 62 18.34 52.88 -15.10
N TRP A 63 17.54 51.82 -14.92
CA TRP A 63 17.47 50.71 -15.88
C TRP A 63 16.60 51.08 -17.09
N VAL A 64 15.56 51.87 -16.87
CA VAL A 64 14.71 52.43 -17.94
C VAL A 64 15.47 53.50 -18.74
N GLU A 65 16.14 54.43 -18.06
CA GLU A 65 16.97 55.48 -18.68
C GLU A 65 18.10 54.90 -19.54
N ASN A 66 18.74 53.82 -19.09
CA ASN A 66 19.80 53.12 -19.83
C ASN A 66 19.27 52.05 -20.81
N GLY A 67 17.95 51.99 -21.05
CA GLY A 67 17.34 51.06 -22.02
C GLY A 67 17.44 49.58 -21.69
N ARG A 68 17.79 49.20 -20.44
CA ARG A 68 17.88 47.80 -20.00
C ARG A 68 16.52 47.13 -19.79
N LEU A 69 15.46 47.90 -19.57
CA LEU A 69 14.11 47.40 -19.29
C LEU A 69 13.07 48.37 -19.89
N THR A 70 12.03 47.81 -20.52
CA THR A 70 10.94 48.62 -21.08
C THR A 70 9.84 48.80 -20.03
N LEU A 71 9.65 50.03 -19.55
CA LEU A 71 8.56 50.35 -18.62
C LEU A 71 7.32 50.82 -19.38
N VAL A 72 6.19 50.16 -19.13
CA VAL A 72 4.88 50.47 -19.70
C VAL A 72 3.90 50.79 -18.56
N PRO A 73 3.10 51.86 -18.65
CA PRO A 73 2.00 52.08 -17.71
C PRO A 73 1.04 50.89 -17.75
N GLN A 74 0.69 50.32 -16.59
CA GLN A 74 -0.20 49.14 -16.51
C GLN A 74 -1.55 49.37 -17.21
N THR A 75 -2.03 50.62 -17.31
CA THR A 75 -3.23 51.03 -18.06
C THR A 75 -3.14 50.86 -19.59
N LYS A 76 -1.96 50.53 -20.13
CA LYS A 76 -1.75 50.22 -21.56
C LYS A 76 -1.64 48.72 -21.84
N TYR A 77 -1.73 47.86 -20.83
CA TYR A 77 -1.78 46.41 -21.04
C TYR A 77 -3.11 46.01 -21.67
N ALA A 78 -3.06 45.15 -22.69
CA ALA A 78 -4.21 44.37 -23.16
C ALA A 78 -3.89 42.87 -23.09
N SER A 79 -4.88 42.03 -22.80
CA SER A 79 -4.69 40.57 -22.69
C SER A 79 -4.07 39.93 -23.95
N SER A 80 -4.27 40.54 -25.13
CA SER A 80 -3.61 40.14 -26.39
C SER A 80 -2.08 40.24 -26.35
N ASP A 81 -1.54 41.20 -25.58
CA ASP A 81 -0.10 41.44 -25.46
C ASP A 81 0.61 40.24 -24.81
N MET A 82 -0.11 39.47 -23.98
CA MET A 82 0.45 38.36 -23.22
C MET A 82 1.12 37.30 -24.12
N SER A 83 0.54 37.03 -25.29
CA SER A 83 1.09 36.10 -26.30
C SER A 83 2.47 36.49 -26.86
N ALA A 84 2.93 37.73 -26.64
CA ALA A 84 4.25 38.18 -27.07
C ALA A 84 5.39 37.82 -26.09
N PHE A 85 5.06 37.22 -24.94
CA PHE A 85 5.99 36.86 -23.88
C PHE A 85 6.25 35.36 -23.82
N SER A 86 7.43 34.97 -23.32
CA SER A 86 7.81 33.57 -23.10
C SER A 86 7.70 33.14 -21.63
N ILE A 87 7.53 34.09 -20.72
CA ILE A 87 7.37 33.88 -19.27
C ILE A 87 6.76 35.14 -18.64
N ALA A 88 5.94 34.95 -17.61
CA ALA A 88 5.28 36.05 -16.89
C ALA A 88 5.56 35.99 -15.38
N PHE A 89 5.76 37.15 -14.77
CA PHE A 89 5.94 37.32 -13.33
C PHE A 89 4.94 38.35 -12.81
N VAL A 90 4.18 38.00 -11.78
CA VAL A 90 3.22 38.92 -11.14
C VAL A 90 3.59 39.08 -9.67
N ALA A 91 3.81 40.32 -9.23
CA ALA A 91 4.19 40.63 -7.87
C ALA A 91 3.73 42.03 -7.48
N ASP A 92 3.53 42.30 -6.18
CA ASP A 92 3.14 43.63 -5.68
C ASP A 92 1.90 44.26 -6.37
N ALA A 93 1.03 43.42 -6.94
CA ALA A 93 -0.23 43.80 -7.57
C ALA A 93 -1.44 43.47 -6.66
N PRO A 94 -2.57 44.19 -6.75
CA PRO A 94 -3.81 43.84 -6.05
C PRO A 94 -4.28 42.41 -6.38
N PRO A 95 -5.01 41.72 -5.48
CA PRO A 95 -5.43 40.33 -5.72
C PRO A 95 -6.27 40.11 -6.99
N ALA A 96 -7.08 41.09 -7.39
CA ALA A 96 -7.85 41.05 -8.63
C ALA A 96 -6.94 41.07 -9.87
N ASP A 97 -5.91 41.92 -9.87
CA ASP A 97 -4.91 42.02 -10.92
C ASP A 97 -4.02 40.76 -10.96
N GLN A 98 -3.69 40.19 -9.79
CA GLN A 98 -2.96 38.92 -9.72
C GLN A 98 -3.70 37.78 -10.41
N GLN A 99 -5.01 37.66 -10.19
CA GLN A 99 -5.85 36.68 -10.87
C GLN A 99 -5.95 36.98 -12.38
N MET A 100 -6.20 38.24 -12.75
CA MET A 100 -6.31 38.66 -14.15
C MET A 100 -5.07 38.30 -14.97
N PHE A 101 -3.88 38.72 -14.52
CA PHE A 101 -2.63 38.46 -15.25
C PHE A 101 -2.23 36.98 -15.26
N ALA A 102 -2.58 36.22 -14.21
CA ALA A 102 -2.35 34.78 -14.20
C ALA A 102 -3.24 34.04 -15.21
N TYR A 103 -4.54 34.36 -15.26
CA TYR A 103 -5.46 33.78 -16.24
C TYR A 103 -5.11 34.17 -17.68
N ASP A 104 -4.73 35.42 -17.93
CA ASP A 104 -4.28 35.87 -19.26
C ASP A 104 -3.02 35.11 -19.71
N ALA A 105 -2.06 34.89 -18.81
CA ALA A 105 -0.85 34.12 -19.09
C ALA A 105 -1.15 32.65 -19.41
N GLN A 106 -1.96 31.99 -18.57
CA GLN A 106 -2.39 30.61 -18.78
C GLN A 106 -3.19 30.44 -20.07
N ALA A 107 -4.09 31.37 -20.39
CA ALA A 107 -4.85 31.37 -21.64
C ALA A 107 -3.97 31.58 -22.89
N ALA A 108 -2.86 32.31 -22.76
CA ALA A 108 -1.87 32.49 -23.81
C ALA A 108 -0.81 31.35 -23.88
N GLY A 109 -0.85 30.37 -22.97
CA GLY A 109 0.15 29.30 -22.86
C GLY A 109 1.51 29.78 -22.36
N VAL A 110 1.55 30.93 -21.66
CA VAL A 110 2.76 31.55 -21.11
C VAL A 110 2.90 31.14 -19.63
N PRO A 111 3.98 30.45 -19.22
CA PRO A 111 4.16 30.08 -17.82
C PRO A 111 4.20 31.31 -16.91
N VAL A 112 3.43 31.30 -15.82
CA VAL A 112 3.35 32.41 -14.85
C VAL A 112 3.82 32.02 -13.44
N ASN A 113 4.54 32.94 -12.78
CA ASN A 113 4.80 32.88 -11.33
C ASN A 113 4.19 34.11 -10.65
N VAL A 114 3.29 33.86 -9.68
CA VAL A 114 2.66 34.88 -8.84
C VAL A 114 3.32 34.87 -7.46
N ALA A 115 3.97 35.97 -7.10
CA ALA A 115 4.74 36.09 -5.87
C ALA A 115 3.86 35.94 -4.63
N GLY A 116 4.16 34.94 -3.79
CA GLY A 116 3.39 34.62 -2.59
C GLY A 116 2.08 33.87 -2.81
N ASN A 117 1.73 33.52 -4.06
CA ASN A 117 0.51 32.80 -4.39
C ASN A 117 0.77 31.58 -5.30
N ALA A 118 1.12 30.46 -4.67
CA ALA A 118 1.42 29.21 -5.38
C ALA A 118 0.22 28.66 -6.17
N ALA A 119 -1.02 28.92 -5.74
CA ALA A 119 -2.23 28.43 -6.41
C ALA A 119 -2.50 29.11 -7.77
N LEU A 120 -1.86 30.26 -8.03
CA LEU A 120 -1.89 30.96 -9.32
C LEU A 120 -0.55 30.86 -10.09
N SER A 121 0.36 29.98 -9.66
CA SER A 121 1.70 29.86 -10.24
C SER A 121 1.90 28.49 -10.90
N ASP A 122 2.32 28.48 -12.17
CA ASP A 122 2.68 27.25 -12.88
C ASP A 122 4.07 26.73 -12.48
N PHE A 123 4.91 27.61 -11.92
CA PHE A 123 6.25 27.28 -11.44
C PHE A 123 6.66 28.11 -10.22
N VAL A 124 7.65 27.63 -9.46
CA VAL A 124 8.21 28.31 -8.28
C VAL A 124 9.66 28.71 -8.55
N LEU A 125 9.99 29.98 -8.36
CA LEU A 125 11.38 30.45 -8.40
C LEU A 125 12.10 30.16 -7.08
N MET A 126 13.20 29.42 -7.18
CA MET A 126 14.09 29.08 -6.08
C MET A 126 15.30 30.03 -6.02
N PRO A 127 15.72 30.50 -4.82
CA PRO A 127 16.92 31.31 -4.68
C PRO A 127 18.13 30.56 -5.24
N THR A 128 18.85 31.24 -6.14
CA THR A 128 19.95 30.68 -6.92
C THR A 128 21.13 31.64 -6.87
N TYR A 129 22.29 31.13 -6.46
CA TYR A 129 23.57 31.79 -6.61
C TYR A 129 24.14 31.45 -7.99
N ARG A 130 24.66 32.47 -8.68
CA ARG A 130 25.51 32.30 -9.85
C ARG A 130 26.83 32.96 -9.54
N GLY A 131 27.91 32.19 -9.64
CA GLY A 131 29.26 32.73 -9.56
C GLY A 131 29.72 33.35 -10.88
N SER A 132 30.99 33.76 -10.89
CA SER A 132 31.71 34.43 -11.97
C SER A 132 31.89 33.57 -13.22
N SER A 133 31.98 32.24 -13.06
CA SER A 133 32.37 31.32 -14.13
C SER A 133 31.58 30.01 -14.04
N SER A 134 30.34 30.08 -14.52
CA SER A 134 29.45 28.94 -14.82
C SER A 134 28.86 28.18 -13.63
N LEU A 135 29.40 28.31 -12.41
CA LEU A 135 28.86 27.63 -11.23
C LEU A 135 27.49 28.23 -10.82
N GLN A 136 26.46 27.39 -10.76
CA GLN A 136 25.13 27.77 -10.28
C GLN A 136 24.69 26.84 -9.14
N ILE A 137 24.22 27.42 -8.04
CA ILE A 137 23.78 26.69 -6.84
C ILE A 137 22.38 27.18 -6.50
N ALA A 138 21.39 26.28 -6.50
CA ALA A 138 20.01 26.60 -6.15
C ALA A 138 19.58 25.87 -4.87
N VAL A 139 18.83 26.55 -4.01
CA VAL A 139 18.27 25.97 -2.77
C VAL A 139 16.75 26.14 -2.81
N THR A 140 15.99 25.08 -2.53
CA THR A 140 14.53 25.10 -2.56
C THR A 140 13.93 24.50 -1.28
N THR A 141 12.80 25.05 -0.86
CA THR A 141 11.91 24.51 0.18
C THR A 141 10.54 24.15 -0.41
N ASN A 142 10.50 23.82 -1.72
CA ASN A 142 9.26 23.67 -2.52
C ASN A 142 8.30 24.86 -2.39
N GLY A 143 8.85 26.07 -2.24
CA GLY A 143 8.09 27.32 -2.06
C GLY A 143 7.52 27.55 -0.66
N VAL A 144 7.60 26.57 0.26
CA VAL A 144 6.99 26.62 1.60
C VAL A 144 7.69 27.66 2.50
N ALA A 145 9.01 27.81 2.41
CA ALA A 145 9.78 28.74 3.23
C ALA A 145 10.86 29.47 2.40
N PRO A 146 10.49 30.48 1.57
CA PRO A 146 11.44 31.13 0.66
C PRO A 146 12.60 31.83 1.39
N ARG A 147 12.32 32.47 2.54
CA ARG A 147 13.34 33.16 3.36
C ARG A 147 14.37 32.20 3.96
N VAL A 148 13.97 30.97 4.28
CA VAL A 148 14.88 29.93 4.81
C VAL A 148 15.79 29.42 3.69
N ALA A 149 15.23 29.19 2.50
CA ALA A 149 16.01 28.81 1.32
C ALA A 149 17.06 29.87 0.95
N SER A 150 16.72 31.17 1.00
CA SER A 150 17.66 32.26 0.76
C SER A 150 18.80 32.30 1.79
N ARG A 151 18.48 32.16 3.08
CA ARG A 151 19.50 32.17 4.14
C ARG A 151 20.44 30.96 4.07
N LEU A 152 19.90 29.77 3.77
CA LEU A 152 20.73 28.57 3.57
C LEU A 152 21.67 28.74 2.37
N LEU A 153 21.21 29.35 1.28
CA LEU A 153 22.05 29.67 0.13
C LEU A 153 23.18 30.64 0.52
N GLU A 154 22.90 31.69 1.29
CA GLU A 154 23.92 32.62 1.81
C GLU A 154 24.97 31.90 2.69
N GLU A 155 24.53 31.00 3.58
CA GLU A 155 25.43 30.22 4.44
C GLU A 155 26.26 29.17 3.66
N ILE A 156 25.72 28.60 2.58
CA ILE A 156 26.45 27.71 1.67
C ILE A 156 27.50 28.50 0.89
N VAL A 157 27.11 29.58 0.22
CA VAL A 157 27.99 30.42 -0.60
C VAL A 157 29.11 31.04 0.24
N GLY A 158 28.80 31.50 1.45
CA GLY A 158 29.79 32.06 2.39
C GLY A 158 30.82 31.05 2.91
N ARG A 159 30.67 29.75 2.63
CA ARG A 159 31.62 28.69 2.96
C ARG A 159 32.40 28.16 1.74
N LEU A 160 32.09 28.60 0.52
CA LEU A 160 32.81 28.16 -0.67
C LEU A 160 34.20 28.81 -0.73
N PRO A 161 35.27 28.06 -1.09
CA PRO A 161 36.58 28.63 -1.35
C PRO A 161 36.51 29.67 -2.47
N SER A 162 37.15 30.83 -2.28
CA SER A 162 37.13 31.94 -3.25
C SER A 162 37.80 31.62 -4.60
N ASP A 163 38.59 30.54 -4.66
CA ASP A 163 39.27 30.03 -5.84
C ASP A 163 38.60 28.79 -6.45
N LEU A 164 37.49 28.30 -5.87
CA LEU A 164 36.75 27.12 -6.36
C LEU A 164 36.33 27.28 -7.82
N GLU A 165 35.88 28.48 -8.20
CA GLU A 165 35.47 28.79 -9.57
C GLU A 165 36.63 28.79 -10.56
N THR A 166 37.79 29.31 -10.16
CA THR A 166 39.03 29.22 -10.95
C THR A 166 39.40 27.76 -11.14
N ARG A 167 39.45 26.98 -10.04
CA ARG A 167 39.72 25.55 -10.08
C ARG A 167 38.73 24.78 -10.95
N LEU A 168 37.44 25.12 -10.95
CA LEU A 168 36.42 24.43 -11.77
C LEU A 168 36.48 24.83 -13.25
N THR A 169 36.73 26.10 -13.55
CA THR A 169 36.88 26.61 -14.93
C THR A 169 38.14 26.06 -15.57
N ASP A 170 39.21 26.07 -14.79
CA ASP A 170 40.41 25.34 -15.11
C ASP A 170 40.08 23.83 -15.21
N VAL A 171 39.34 23.20 -14.29
CA VAL A 171 39.02 21.76 -14.38
C VAL A 171 38.14 21.37 -15.57
N ALA A 172 37.39 22.28 -16.19
CA ALA A 172 36.67 22.02 -17.43
C ALA A 172 37.58 21.71 -18.65
N ARG A 173 38.87 21.39 -18.44
CA ARG A 173 39.92 21.82 -19.37
C ARG A 173 41.13 20.87 -19.64
N LEU A 174 41.51 19.85 -18.81
CA LEU A 174 42.06 18.49 -19.18
C LEU A 174 40.92 17.45 -18.98
N SER A 175 39.76 17.92 -18.51
CA SER A 175 38.44 17.55 -19.07
C SER A 175 38.20 18.23 -20.42
N ALA A 176 39.16 19.09 -20.75
CA ALA A 176 39.67 19.33 -22.06
C ALA A 176 41.13 18.66 -22.28
N ILE A 177 42.19 19.27 -22.87
CA ILE A 177 43.32 18.77 -23.74
C ILE A 177 43.16 17.51 -24.58
N ALA A 178 42.74 16.43 -23.96
CA ALA A 178 43.01 15.07 -24.38
C ALA A 178 42.07 14.49 -25.46
N LEU A 179 41.02 15.19 -25.95
CA LEU A 179 40.24 14.82 -27.17
C LEU A 179 40.77 15.59 -28.40
N GLY A 180 41.69 16.55 -28.24
CA GLY A 180 42.28 17.32 -29.34
C GLY A 180 43.39 16.57 -30.09
N ALA A 181 43.62 16.93 -31.36
CA ALA A 181 44.59 16.24 -32.22
C ALA A 181 46.07 16.43 -31.79
N SER A 182 46.89 15.39 -31.96
CA SER A 182 48.20 15.22 -31.30
C SER A 182 49.20 16.37 -31.43
N ARG A 183 49.18 17.20 -32.48
CA ARG A 183 50.26 18.16 -32.72
C ARG A 183 50.15 19.47 -31.93
N GLU A 184 48.92 19.97 -31.72
CA GLU A 184 48.69 21.11 -30.82
C GLU A 184 48.78 20.68 -29.35
N ARG A 185 48.37 19.43 -29.06
CA ARG A 185 48.54 18.77 -27.76
C ARG A 185 50.00 18.80 -27.30
N ASP A 186 50.94 18.42 -28.18
CA ASP A 186 52.35 18.30 -27.82
C ASP A 186 53.06 19.68 -27.69
N GLU A 187 52.68 20.70 -28.48
CA GLU A 187 53.15 22.09 -28.30
C GLU A 187 52.55 22.78 -27.06
N ALA A 188 51.32 22.41 -26.65
CA ALA A 188 50.71 22.87 -25.41
C ALA A 188 51.33 22.19 -24.18
N LEU A 189 51.60 20.88 -24.23
CA LEU A 189 52.33 20.14 -23.20
C LEU A 189 53.73 20.72 -22.97
N ALA A 190 54.47 21.05 -24.03
CA ALA A 190 55.79 21.69 -23.91
C ALA A 190 55.75 23.10 -23.26
N LYS A 191 54.60 23.78 -23.24
CA LYS A 191 54.38 25.00 -22.45
C LYS A 191 53.95 24.71 -21.00
N LEU A 192 53.14 23.68 -20.79
CA LEU A 192 52.65 23.26 -19.47
C LEU A 192 53.72 22.53 -18.62
N GLU A 193 54.73 21.91 -19.23
CA GLU A 193 55.91 21.41 -18.49
C GLU A 193 56.80 22.54 -17.95
N GLY A 194 56.76 23.73 -18.59
CA GLY A 194 57.47 24.92 -18.12
C GLY A 194 56.73 25.68 -17.02
N GLU A 195 55.42 25.51 -16.90
CA GLU A 195 54.57 26.23 -15.95
C GLU A 195 53.69 25.25 -15.16
N SER A 196 54.09 25.00 -13.91
CA SER A 196 53.29 24.27 -12.90
C SER A 196 52.05 25.06 -12.44
N THR A 197 51.20 25.50 -13.38
CA THR A 197 50.03 26.35 -13.14
C THR A 197 49.00 26.11 -14.22
N GLY A 198 47.75 25.86 -13.82
CA GLY A 198 46.75 25.38 -14.76
C GLY A 198 47.03 23.90 -15.03
N ILE A 199 46.41 22.98 -14.32
CA ILE A 199 44.95 22.96 -14.38
C ILE A 199 44.50 23.40 -15.80
N LEU A 200 44.87 22.56 -16.79
CA LEU A 200 43.88 22.06 -17.75
C LEU A 200 43.65 22.95 -19.07
N SER A 201 43.80 22.41 -20.32
CA SER A 201 43.37 23.02 -21.66
C SER A 201 43.13 22.13 -22.97
N SER A 202 41.89 22.00 -23.58
CA SER A 202 41.39 21.43 -24.94
C SER A 202 41.02 19.92 -25.42
N LEU A 203 40.11 19.10 -24.79
CA LEU A 203 39.38 17.80 -25.13
C LEU A 203 38.02 18.25 -25.73
N GLU A 204 37.96 19.39 -26.37
CA GLU A 204 36.82 19.70 -27.20
C GLU A 204 37.41 20.10 -28.54
N ASP A 205 37.34 19.16 -29.49
CA ASP A 205 36.61 19.53 -30.69
C ASP A 205 35.68 18.40 -31.13
N THR A 206 34.42 18.58 -30.74
CA THR A 206 33.28 17.78 -31.16
C THR A 206 32.95 18.01 -32.63
N SER A 207 32.52 16.98 -33.35
CA SER A 207 31.29 16.98 -34.19
C SER A 207 31.26 15.73 -35.09
N SER A 208 30.17 15.00 -35.23
CA SER A 208 28.96 15.49 -35.88
C SER A 208 27.80 14.46 -35.81
N VAL A 209 26.59 15.00 -35.89
CA VAL A 209 25.31 14.27 -35.88
C VAL A 209 25.08 13.53 -37.20
N ALA A 210 24.66 12.26 -37.15
CA ALA A 210 23.78 11.68 -38.17
C ALA A 210 22.99 10.47 -37.66
N THR A 211 21.66 10.51 -37.86
CA THR A 211 20.75 9.36 -37.73
C THR A 211 21.00 8.31 -38.81
N ALA A 212 21.12 7.03 -38.44
CA ALA A 212 20.99 5.93 -39.38
C ALA A 212 20.41 4.66 -38.71
N THR A 213 19.22 4.26 -39.15
CA THR A 213 18.68 2.92 -38.91
C THR A 213 19.44 1.90 -39.76
N GLN A 214 20.35 1.13 -39.17
CA GLN A 214 20.86 -0.12 -39.74
C GLN A 214 21.63 -0.92 -38.68
N THR A 215 21.32 -2.22 -38.56
CA THR A 215 22.18 -3.21 -37.90
C THR A 215 23.45 -3.43 -38.72
N PRO A 216 24.66 -3.24 -38.17
CA PRO A 216 25.91 -3.59 -38.85
C PRO A 216 26.49 -4.91 -38.31
N GLU A 217 27.03 -5.71 -39.22
CA GLU A 217 27.89 -6.86 -38.88
C GLU A 217 29.27 -6.37 -38.42
N LEU A 218 29.93 -7.12 -37.52
CA LEU A 218 31.29 -6.83 -37.05
C LEU A 218 32.34 -7.21 -38.12
N PRO A 219 33.18 -6.28 -38.59
CA PRO A 219 34.36 -6.63 -39.36
C PRO A 219 35.52 -7.02 -38.43
N LEU A 220 36.06 -8.22 -38.65
CA LEU A 220 37.37 -8.61 -38.12
C LEU A 220 38.47 -7.79 -38.80
N SER A 221 39.27 -7.05 -38.03
CA SER A 221 40.56 -6.52 -38.51
C SER A 221 41.63 -6.63 -37.44
N SER A 222 42.72 -7.30 -37.81
CA SER A 222 43.86 -7.62 -36.95
C SER A 222 44.86 -6.47 -36.85
N SER A 223 45.03 -5.89 -35.66
CA SER A 223 46.32 -5.45 -35.12
C SER A 223 46.12 -4.78 -33.75
N GLU A 224 46.55 -5.44 -32.67
CA GLU A 224 47.24 -4.82 -31.53
C GLU A 224 47.60 -5.90 -30.51
N SER A 225 48.91 -6.09 -30.34
CA SER A 225 49.51 -6.86 -29.26
C SER A 225 50.04 -5.90 -28.20
N GLU A 226 50.07 -6.35 -26.94
CA GLU A 226 50.72 -5.70 -25.79
C GLU A 226 49.93 -4.58 -25.07
N ALA A 227 48.92 -5.01 -24.33
CA ALA A 227 48.62 -4.47 -22.99
C ALA A 227 47.95 -5.57 -22.13
N GLU A 228 48.72 -6.57 -21.68
CA GLU A 228 48.27 -7.48 -20.63
C GLU A 228 48.27 -6.74 -19.28
N GLU A 229 47.18 -6.02 -18.99
CA GLU A 229 46.79 -5.79 -17.59
C GLU A 229 46.65 -7.16 -16.92
N SER A 230 47.29 -7.34 -15.76
CA SER A 230 47.37 -8.61 -15.07
C SER A 230 45.98 -9.10 -14.68
N ALA A 231 45.44 -10.05 -15.45
CA ALA A 231 44.19 -10.71 -15.11
C ALA A 231 44.31 -11.36 -13.72
N PRO A 232 43.25 -11.36 -12.90
CA PRO A 232 43.24 -12.15 -11.67
C PRO A 232 43.54 -13.62 -12.01
N ALA A 233 44.39 -14.26 -11.21
CA ALA A 233 44.91 -15.60 -11.51
C ALA A 233 43.84 -16.70 -11.64
N SER A 234 42.58 -16.41 -11.27
CA SER A 234 41.40 -17.28 -11.34
C SER A 234 40.55 -17.17 -12.62
N VAL A 235 40.80 -16.23 -13.54
CA VAL A 235 39.89 -15.98 -14.69
C VAL A 235 40.17 -16.89 -15.90
N PHE A 236 39.55 -18.07 -15.90
CA PHE A 236 39.57 -19.06 -16.98
C PHE A 236 38.93 -18.58 -18.30
N GLY A 237 39.24 -19.25 -19.41
CA GLY A 237 38.59 -19.04 -20.72
C GLY A 237 37.26 -19.78 -20.82
N LEU A 238 36.26 -19.21 -21.51
CA LEU A 238 34.92 -19.81 -21.57
C LEU A 238 34.77 -20.88 -22.66
N SER A 239 35.77 -21.03 -23.53
CA SER A 239 35.81 -22.04 -24.60
C SER A 239 35.62 -23.47 -24.07
N GLU A 240 36.32 -23.85 -23.00
CA GLU A 240 36.23 -25.20 -22.41
C GLU A 240 34.84 -25.50 -21.84
N LEU A 241 34.12 -24.48 -21.36
CA LEU A 241 32.78 -24.61 -20.81
C LEU A 241 31.67 -24.61 -21.86
N ARG A 242 31.97 -24.32 -23.14
CA ARG A 242 30.98 -24.39 -24.24
C ARG A 242 30.72 -25.82 -24.66
N ASP A 243 31.79 -26.53 -25.02
CA ASP A 243 31.74 -27.84 -25.65
C ASP A 243 32.46 -28.88 -24.76
N GLY A 244 31.73 -29.45 -23.81
CA GLY A 244 32.31 -30.33 -22.79
C GLY A 244 31.29 -31.13 -21.97
N PRO A 245 31.75 -31.88 -20.95
CA PRO A 245 30.88 -32.60 -20.02
C PRO A 245 29.88 -31.70 -19.27
N ALA A 246 28.92 -32.32 -18.57
CA ALA A 246 27.87 -31.59 -17.85
C ALA A 246 28.41 -30.68 -16.73
N GLN A 247 29.56 -31.05 -16.15
CA GLN A 247 30.26 -30.27 -15.12
C GLN A 247 31.76 -30.31 -15.37
N HIS A 248 32.43 -29.17 -15.19
CA HIS A 248 33.87 -29.00 -15.23
C HIS A 248 34.37 -28.64 -13.83
N GLN A 249 35.54 -29.15 -13.44
CA GLN A 249 36.21 -28.74 -12.21
C GLN A 249 37.21 -27.65 -12.57
N LEU A 250 36.96 -26.43 -12.09
CA LEU A 250 37.77 -25.24 -12.32
C LEU A 250 37.95 -24.51 -11.01
N ASP A 251 39.14 -23.96 -10.77
CA ASP A 251 39.39 -23.16 -9.57
C ASP A 251 38.80 -21.76 -9.74
N ALA A 252 37.95 -21.37 -8.80
CA ALA A 252 37.22 -20.11 -8.81
C ALA A 252 36.90 -19.66 -7.38
N ASP A 253 36.93 -18.35 -7.18
CA ASP A 253 36.35 -17.70 -6.00
C ASP A 253 34.83 -17.48 -6.16
N VAL A 254 34.21 -16.94 -5.10
CA VAL A 254 32.78 -16.63 -5.03
C VAL A 254 32.32 -15.69 -6.16
N GLN A 255 33.14 -14.68 -6.50
CA GLN A 255 32.77 -13.64 -7.45
C GLN A 255 32.90 -14.13 -8.90
N VAL A 256 33.96 -14.88 -9.23
CA VAL A 256 34.12 -15.56 -10.53
C VAL A 256 33.00 -16.58 -10.74
N ALA A 257 32.65 -17.37 -9.72
CA ALA A 257 31.58 -18.37 -9.79
C ALA A 257 30.20 -17.77 -10.10
N SER A 258 29.80 -16.68 -9.43
CA SER A 258 28.54 -15.99 -9.73
C SER A 258 28.60 -15.18 -11.02
N SER A 259 29.74 -14.55 -11.33
CA SER A 259 29.94 -13.79 -12.57
C SER A 259 29.87 -14.68 -13.81
N TYR A 260 30.33 -15.93 -13.73
CA TYR A 260 30.22 -16.89 -14.83
C TYR A 260 28.77 -17.11 -15.22
N VAL A 261 27.90 -17.41 -14.25
CA VAL A 261 26.47 -17.63 -14.51
C VAL A 261 25.80 -16.36 -15.01
N ALA A 262 26.14 -15.20 -14.44
CA ALA A 262 25.65 -13.89 -14.88
C ALA A 262 25.98 -13.62 -16.36
N HIS A 263 27.24 -13.79 -16.76
CA HIS A 263 27.71 -13.58 -18.13
C HIS A 263 27.14 -14.65 -19.10
N ALA A 264 27.04 -15.90 -18.67
CA ALA A 264 26.55 -16.99 -19.50
C ALA A 264 25.03 -16.91 -19.78
N LEU A 265 24.23 -16.33 -18.87
CA LEU A 265 22.76 -16.27 -19.01
C LEU A 265 22.21 -14.90 -19.44
N SER A 266 23.05 -13.86 -19.56
CA SER A 266 22.64 -12.51 -19.99
C SER A 266 23.20 -12.12 -21.36
N ASP A 267 22.54 -11.17 -22.01
CA ASP A 267 23.08 -10.43 -23.16
C ASP A 267 23.77 -9.13 -22.69
N LEU A 268 23.31 -8.56 -21.57
CA LEU A 268 23.85 -7.35 -20.97
C LEU A 268 24.00 -7.50 -19.45
N CYS A 269 25.22 -7.32 -18.96
CA CYS A 269 25.57 -7.39 -17.54
C CYS A 269 26.04 -6.01 -17.04
N PHE A 270 25.35 -5.43 -16.07
CA PHE A 270 25.75 -4.15 -15.47
C PHE A 270 26.50 -4.39 -14.15
N VAL A 271 27.65 -3.76 -13.97
CA VAL A 271 28.52 -3.91 -12.79
C VAL A 271 28.51 -2.62 -11.98
N TYR A 272 27.82 -2.62 -10.83
CA TYR A 272 27.69 -1.50 -9.90
C TYR A 272 28.60 -1.69 -8.69
N SER A 273 29.85 -1.26 -8.81
CA SER A 273 30.86 -1.38 -7.77
C SER A 273 31.61 -0.07 -7.57
N ALA A 274 32.20 0.12 -6.39
CA ALA A 274 33.17 1.19 -6.19
C ALA A 274 34.45 0.91 -7.03
N PRO A 275 35.21 1.93 -7.47
CA PRO A 275 36.48 1.72 -8.15
C PRO A 275 37.45 0.82 -7.37
N GLU A 276 37.42 0.90 -6.05
CA GLU A 276 38.25 0.16 -5.09
C GLU A 276 37.80 -1.31 -4.89
N GLN A 277 36.68 -1.72 -5.51
CA GLN A 277 36.13 -3.08 -5.42
C GLN A 277 36.34 -3.84 -6.74
N GLU A 278 37.02 -4.99 -6.67
CA GLU A 278 37.25 -5.92 -7.80
C GLU A 278 36.00 -6.73 -8.21
N LEU A 279 34.80 -6.26 -7.83
CA LEU A 279 33.54 -6.92 -8.14
C LEU A 279 33.23 -6.89 -9.65
N GLY A 280 32.92 -8.06 -10.21
CA GLY A 280 32.50 -8.22 -11.61
C GLY A 280 33.61 -8.22 -12.66
N GLU A 281 34.90 -8.17 -12.28
CA GLU A 281 36.01 -8.12 -13.25
C GLU A 281 36.05 -9.31 -14.20
N ALA A 282 35.70 -10.53 -13.76
CA ALA A 282 35.62 -11.68 -14.65
C ALA A 282 34.63 -11.47 -15.82
N ALA A 283 33.46 -10.89 -15.54
CA ALA A 283 32.46 -10.58 -16.56
C ALA A 283 32.92 -9.47 -17.53
N LEU A 284 33.65 -8.47 -17.01
CA LEU A 284 34.29 -7.42 -17.81
C LEU A 284 35.40 -8.00 -18.70
N ILE A 285 36.23 -8.91 -18.20
CA ILE A 285 37.28 -9.60 -18.96
C ILE A 285 36.69 -10.47 -20.08
N TRP A 286 35.67 -11.29 -19.80
CA TRP A 286 35.02 -12.10 -20.83
C TRP A 286 34.32 -11.25 -21.89
N SER A 287 33.72 -10.11 -21.51
CA SER A 287 33.18 -9.12 -22.45
C SER A 287 34.28 -8.50 -23.32
N ARG A 288 35.44 -8.13 -22.76
CA ARG A 288 36.60 -7.61 -23.51
C ARG A 288 37.18 -8.66 -24.48
N ARG A 289 37.19 -9.94 -24.07
CA ARG A 289 37.58 -11.10 -24.91
C ARG A 289 36.52 -11.48 -25.96
N ALA A 290 35.41 -10.75 -26.05
CA ALA A 290 34.27 -11.05 -26.91
C ALA A 290 33.76 -12.50 -26.76
N GLU A 291 33.69 -12.99 -25.52
CA GLU A 291 33.13 -14.32 -25.27
C GLU A 291 31.61 -14.31 -25.49
N LYS A 292 31.12 -15.35 -26.18
CA LYS A 292 29.70 -15.62 -26.36
C LYS A 292 29.07 -16.25 -25.12
N ASN A 293 27.84 -15.84 -24.80
CA ASN A 293 27.00 -16.41 -23.77
C ASN A 293 26.44 -17.79 -24.15
N ALA A 294 25.69 -18.42 -23.23
CA ALA A 294 25.15 -19.77 -23.40
C ALA A 294 24.10 -19.89 -24.52
N TYR A 295 23.58 -18.75 -25.00
CA TYR A 295 22.63 -18.66 -26.09
C TYR A 295 23.30 -18.33 -27.44
N GLY A 296 24.64 -18.26 -27.48
CA GLY A 296 25.42 -18.00 -28.69
C GLY A 296 25.50 -16.52 -29.11
N GLY A 297 24.91 -15.61 -28.33
CA GLY A 297 25.04 -14.15 -28.49
C GLY A 297 26.28 -13.62 -27.78
N TRP A 298 26.69 -12.40 -28.09
CA TRP A 298 27.78 -11.72 -27.37
C TRP A 298 27.24 -11.14 -26.06
N ALA A 299 27.85 -11.46 -24.92
CA ALA A 299 27.48 -10.84 -23.64
C ALA A 299 28.35 -9.60 -23.40
N SER A 300 27.72 -8.43 -23.33
CA SER A 300 28.39 -7.17 -23.00
C SER A 300 28.33 -6.91 -21.49
N ALA A 301 29.47 -6.55 -20.89
CA ALA A 301 29.53 -6.12 -19.50
C ALA A 301 29.88 -4.62 -19.43
N LEU A 302 29.13 -3.85 -18.64
CA LEU A 302 29.26 -2.40 -18.50
C LEU A 302 29.43 -2.03 -17.03
N ARG A 303 30.53 -1.35 -16.69
CA ARG A 303 30.76 -0.79 -15.34
C ARG A 303 29.93 0.49 -15.17
N MET A 304 29.28 0.62 -14.01
CA MET A 304 28.27 1.63 -13.69
C MET A 304 28.56 2.28 -12.33
N GLU A 305 28.25 3.56 -12.21
CA GLU A 305 28.34 4.28 -10.93
C GLU A 305 27.22 3.87 -9.95
N THR A 306 27.57 3.65 -8.69
CA THR A 306 26.56 3.48 -7.62
C THR A 306 26.06 4.85 -7.15
N ARG A 307 24.88 5.26 -7.64
CA ARG A 307 24.20 6.51 -7.24
C ARG A 307 22.68 6.41 -7.34
N ALA A 308 21.98 7.39 -6.77
CA ALA A 308 20.53 7.50 -6.91
C ALA A 308 20.11 7.44 -8.39
N GLY A 309 19.20 6.52 -8.71
CA GLY A 309 18.70 6.30 -10.07
C GLY A 309 19.55 5.36 -10.94
N ALA A 310 20.71 4.88 -10.48
CA ALA A 310 21.60 4.00 -11.26
C ALA A 310 20.93 2.71 -11.78
N GLY A 311 19.93 2.19 -11.07
CA GLY A 311 19.12 1.04 -11.49
C GLY A 311 18.27 1.26 -12.75
N HIS A 312 17.99 2.51 -13.18
CA HIS A 312 17.14 2.75 -14.35
C HIS A 312 17.73 2.19 -15.66
N ALA A 313 19.04 2.01 -15.74
CA ALA A 313 19.68 1.32 -16.87
C ALA A 313 19.19 -0.13 -17.02
N LEU A 314 18.96 -0.83 -15.90
CA LEU A 314 18.37 -2.18 -15.90
C LEU A 314 16.98 -2.17 -16.52
N TRP A 315 16.13 -1.23 -16.10
CA TRP A 315 14.77 -1.11 -16.62
C TRP A 315 14.74 -0.74 -18.11
N GLY A 316 15.60 0.18 -18.55
CA GLY A 316 15.74 0.54 -19.96
C GLY A 316 16.17 -0.64 -20.85
N ALA A 317 17.15 -1.42 -20.40
CA ALA A 317 17.63 -2.59 -21.13
C ALA A 317 16.65 -3.79 -21.09
N LEU A 318 15.92 -3.99 -20.00
CA LEU A 318 14.83 -4.98 -19.96
C LEU A 318 13.69 -4.58 -20.92
N SER A 319 13.40 -3.27 -21.02
CA SER A 319 12.36 -2.74 -21.92
C SER A 319 12.69 -2.90 -23.41
N SER A 320 13.96 -3.13 -23.78
CA SER A 320 14.35 -3.49 -25.16
C SER A 320 14.23 -4.98 -25.47
N GLY A 321 13.85 -5.81 -24.48
CA GLY A 321 13.73 -7.27 -24.61
C GLY A 321 15.05 -8.03 -24.45
N SER A 322 16.13 -7.38 -24.01
CA SER A 322 17.43 -8.00 -23.75
C SER A 322 17.40 -8.83 -22.46
N ARG A 323 18.18 -9.91 -22.36
CA ARG A 323 18.40 -10.58 -21.06
C ARG A 323 19.39 -9.77 -20.25
N VAL A 324 18.93 -9.17 -19.15
CA VAL A 324 19.73 -8.28 -18.31
C VAL A 324 20.08 -8.95 -16.99
N THR A 325 21.28 -8.68 -16.49
CA THR A 325 21.71 -9.08 -15.14
C THR A 325 22.53 -7.94 -14.53
N ALA A 326 22.53 -7.85 -13.21
CA ALA A 326 23.41 -6.93 -12.49
C ALA A 326 24.37 -7.71 -11.57
N ILE A 327 25.59 -7.20 -11.47
CA ILE A 327 26.55 -7.52 -10.40
C ILE A 327 26.68 -6.22 -9.59
N ALA A 328 26.62 -6.29 -8.27
CA ALA A 328 26.58 -5.11 -7.41
C ALA A 328 27.27 -5.36 -6.06
N SER A 329 27.58 -4.30 -5.33
CA SER A 329 27.77 -4.39 -3.87
C SER A 329 26.40 -4.36 -3.16
N ALA A 330 26.31 -4.88 -1.93
CA ALA A 330 25.11 -4.75 -1.10
C ALA A 330 24.76 -3.28 -0.84
N ALA A 331 25.76 -2.42 -0.64
CA ALA A 331 25.62 -0.96 -0.52
C ALA A 331 25.01 -0.28 -1.75
N SER A 332 25.01 -0.93 -2.91
CA SER A 332 24.32 -0.43 -4.10
C SER A 332 22.80 -0.70 -4.07
N LEU A 333 22.32 -1.67 -3.29
CA LEU A 333 20.92 -2.11 -3.28
C LEU A 333 19.92 -1.05 -2.78
N PRO A 334 20.19 -0.26 -1.72
CA PRO A 334 19.30 0.83 -1.30
C PRO A 334 19.02 1.84 -2.43
N PHE A 335 20.02 2.17 -3.26
CA PHE A 335 19.86 3.06 -4.41
C PHE A 335 19.05 2.44 -5.57
N MET A 336 18.93 1.11 -5.60
CA MET A 336 18.12 0.38 -6.58
C MET A 336 16.70 0.07 -6.09
N LEU A 337 16.40 0.22 -4.79
CA LEU A 337 15.15 -0.19 -4.15
C LEU A 337 13.86 0.31 -4.87
N PRO A 338 13.76 1.57 -5.35
CA PRO A 338 12.59 2.01 -6.12
C PRO A 338 12.44 1.25 -7.46
N VAL A 339 13.56 0.98 -8.14
CA VAL A 339 13.56 0.27 -9.42
C VAL A 339 13.25 -1.21 -9.23
N LEU A 340 13.82 -1.86 -8.21
CA LEU A 340 13.49 -3.25 -7.87
C LEU A 340 11.99 -3.41 -7.57
N SER A 341 11.39 -2.46 -6.84
CA SER A 341 9.97 -2.43 -6.54
C SER A 341 9.10 -2.30 -7.81
N GLU A 342 9.49 -1.42 -8.74
CA GLU A 342 8.80 -1.26 -10.04
C GLU A 342 8.95 -2.51 -10.93
N LEU A 343 10.11 -3.17 -10.91
CA LEU A 343 10.34 -4.42 -11.65
C LEU A 343 9.54 -5.60 -11.08
N VAL A 344 9.33 -5.64 -9.75
CA VAL A 344 8.37 -6.58 -9.11
C VAL A 344 6.94 -6.28 -9.57
N ALA A 345 6.51 -5.02 -9.52
CA ALA A 345 5.17 -4.60 -9.94
C ALA A 345 4.88 -4.95 -11.42
N ARG A 346 5.89 -4.79 -12.29
CA ARG A 346 5.83 -5.13 -13.73
C ARG A 346 6.16 -6.59 -14.06
N ARG A 347 6.39 -7.44 -13.07
CA ARG A 347 6.77 -8.86 -13.23
C ARG A 347 7.92 -9.07 -14.23
N GLN A 348 9.00 -8.31 -14.05
CA GLN A 348 10.17 -8.40 -14.93
C GLN A 348 11.20 -9.39 -14.35
N PRO A 349 11.64 -10.40 -15.13
CA PRO A 349 12.68 -11.32 -14.69
C PRO A 349 14.06 -10.65 -14.80
N ILE A 350 14.76 -10.55 -13.68
CA ILE A 350 16.15 -10.09 -13.59
C ILE A 350 16.80 -10.69 -12.34
N VAL A 351 18.10 -10.97 -12.43
CA VAL A 351 18.91 -11.32 -11.26
C VAL A 351 19.91 -10.19 -10.97
N VAL A 352 20.02 -9.86 -9.68
CA VAL A 352 21.06 -8.96 -9.13
C VAL A 352 21.94 -9.80 -8.22
N HIS A 353 23.18 -10.05 -8.63
CA HIS A 353 24.20 -10.70 -7.81
C HIS A 353 24.87 -9.62 -6.95
N ALA A 354 24.57 -9.60 -5.66
CA ALA A 354 25.03 -8.54 -4.75
C ALA A 354 25.99 -9.11 -3.69
N ALA A 355 27.22 -8.62 -3.67
CA ALA A 355 28.21 -8.99 -2.67
C ALA A 355 27.93 -8.29 -1.33
N ALA A 356 27.71 -9.06 -0.27
CA ALA A 356 27.57 -8.61 1.11
C ALA A 356 28.93 -8.15 1.66
N GLN A 357 29.42 -7.02 1.15
CA GLN A 357 30.71 -6.42 1.44
C GLN A 357 30.52 -4.95 1.81
N SER A 358 31.09 -4.55 2.95
CA SER A 358 31.34 -3.16 3.29
C SER A 358 32.86 -2.91 3.35
N LEU A 359 33.27 -1.64 3.30
CA LEU A 359 34.65 -1.21 3.52
C LEU A 359 34.73 -0.50 4.87
N ASP A 360 35.63 -0.94 5.73
CA ASP A 360 35.87 -0.26 7.01
C ASP A 360 36.70 1.04 6.83
N HIS A 361 36.95 1.75 7.94
CA HIS A 361 37.73 3.00 7.93
C HIS A 361 39.19 2.85 7.45
N PHE A 362 39.71 1.62 7.36
CA PHE A 362 41.03 1.30 6.83
C PHE A 362 40.98 0.78 5.38
N ALA A 363 39.82 0.88 4.72
CA ALA A 363 39.51 0.30 3.41
C ALA A 363 39.66 -1.24 3.38
N SER A 364 39.56 -1.90 4.53
CA SER A 364 39.53 -3.36 4.61
C SER A 364 38.11 -3.86 4.34
N ALA A 365 38.00 -4.93 3.54
CA ALA A 365 36.74 -5.56 3.22
C ALA A 365 36.20 -6.33 4.43
N GLN A 366 34.95 -6.09 4.82
CA GLN A 366 34.25 -6.88 5.83
C GLN A 366 32.89 -7.35 5.31
N THR A 367 32.42 -8.50 5.80
CA THR A 367 31.08 -9.02 5.47
C THR A 367 30.02 -8.22 6.22
N ASP A 368 29.18 -7.49 5.49
CA ASP A 368 28.02 -6.77 6.03
C ASP A 368 26.75 -7.10 5.25
N PHE A 369 25.67 -7.40 5.98
CA PHE A 369 24.34 -7.64 5.44
C PHE A 369 23.36 -6.48 5.67
N SER A 370 23.76 -5.40 6.35
CA SER A 370 22.92 -4.24 6.71
C SER A 370 22.08 -3.72 5.53
N ASP A 371 22.71 -3.24 4.47
CA ASP A 371 22.08 -2.72 3.25
C ASP A 371 21.24 -3.77 2.51
N ALA A 372 21.67 -5.04 2.54
CA ALA A 372 20.94 -6.15 1.93
C ALA A 372 19.64 -6.46 2.67
N LEU A 373 19.61 -6.34 4.00
CA LEU A 373 18.40 -6.48 4.80
C LEU A 373 17.45 -5.28 4.62
N VAL A 374 17.96 -4.06 4.45
CA VAL A 374 17.15 -2.89 4.06
C VAL A 374 16.46 -3.13 2.72
N ALA A 375 17.17 -3.71 1.75
CA ALA A 375 16.64 -3.99 0.41
C ALA A 375 15.48 -5.00 0.37
N LEU A 376 15.21 -5.76 1.45
CA LEU A 376 14.07 -6.69 1.56
C LEU A 376 12.71 -6.02 1.33
N GLN A 377 12.62 -4.71 1.57
CA GLN A 377 11.40 -3.92 1.34
C GLN A 377 10.98 -3.88 -0.14
N SER A 378 11.90 -4.16 -1.07
CA SER A 378 11.64 -4.17 -2.52
C SER A 378 10.64 -5.23 -2.99
N GLN A 379 10.27 -6.20 -2.14
CA GLN A 379 9.47 -7.39 -2.48
C GLN A 379 10.11 -8.32 -3.53
N ALA A 380 11.37 -8.09 -3.92
CA ALA A 380 12.15 -9.05 -4.68
C ALA A 380 12.36 -10.35 -3.87
N MET A 381 12.73 -11.43 -4.55
CA MET A 381 13.17 -12.65 -3.87
C MET A 381 14.62 -12.50 -3.43
N PHE A 382 14.98 -13.07 -2.28
CA PHE A 382 16.33 -12.98 -1.72
C PHE A 382 16.88 -14.38 -1.45
N LEU A 383 17.90 -14.73 -2.24
CA LEU A 383 18.65 -15.98 -2.20
C LEU A 383 20.05 -15.71 -1.64
N VAL A 384 20.64 -16.64 -0.89
CA VAL A 384 21.94 -16.47 -0.23
C VAL A 384 22.82 -17.69 -0.50
N SER A 385 24.09 -17.46 -0.81
CA SER A 385 25.13 -18.49 -0.91
C SER A 385 26.22 -18.28 0.14
N SER A 386 26.84 -19.38 0.58
CA SER A 386 27.85 -19.40 1.66
C SER A 386 29.26 -19.82 1.21
N SER A 387 29.43 -20.32 -0.03
CA SER A 387 30.70 -20.78 -0.59
C SER A 387 30.75 -20.59 -2.11
N ALA A 388 31.93 -20.69 -2.74
CA ALA A 388 32.08 -20.55 -4.19
C ALA A 388 31.25 -21.57 -5.01
N GLN A 389 31.12 -22.81 -4.51
CA GLN A 389 30.27 -23.83 -5.14
C GLN A 389 28.78 -23.46 -5.05
N GLU A 390 28.34 -22.92 -3.92
CA GLU A 390 26.97 -22.40 -3.79
C GLU A 390 26.76 -21.13 -4.60
N ALA A 391 27.75 -20.27 -4.74
CA ALA A 391 27.63 -19.03 -5.52
C ALA A 391 27.32 -19.32 -7.00
N HIS A 392 27.94 -20.35 -7.59
CA HIS A 392 27.56 -20.87 -8.90
C HIS A 392 26.13 -21.46 -8.90
N ASP A 393 25.85 -22.40 -7.98
CA ASP A 393 24.62 -23.19 -8.02
C ASP A 393 23.36 -22.37 -7.70
N ILE A 394 23.44 -21.52 -6.67
CA ILE A 394 22.38 -20.59 -6.25
C ILE A 394 22.21 -19.46 -7.27
N ALA A 395 23.27 -19.00 -7.96
CA ALA A 395 23.10 -18.10 -9.09
C ALA A 395 22.26 -18.74 -10.20
N LEU A 396 22.56 -20.00 -10.58
CA LEU A 396 21.79 -20.71 -11.60
C LEU A 396 20.33 -20.94 -11.18
N ILE A 397 20.09 -21.25 -9.90
CA ILE A 397 18.74 -21.34 -9.32
C ILE A 397 18.03 -19.97 -9.36
N ALA A 398 18.72 -18.87 -9.03
CA ALA A 398 18.16 -17.51 -9.06
C ALA A 398 17.67 -17.13 -10.47
N HIS A 399 18.46 -17.41 -11.52
CA HIS A 399 18.07 -17.17 -12.91
C HIS A 399 16.85 -18.01 -13.31
N ALA A 400 16.86 -19.31 -12.99
CA ALA A 400 15.75 -20.20 -13.31
C ALA A 400 14.45 -19.80 -12.59
N VAL A 401 14.52 -19.42 -11.32
CA VAL A 401 13.37 -18.97 -10.52
C VAL A 401 12.87 -17.60 -10.99
N SER A 402 13.77 -16.64 -11.26
CA SER A 402 13.40 -15.31 -11.77
C SER A 402 12.61 -15.42 -13.07
N GLN A 403 13.09 -16.24 -14.01
CA GLN A 403 12.43 -16.45 -15.29
C GLN A 403 11.12 -17.24 -15.17
N ALA A 404 11.06 -18.24 -14.27
CA ALA A 404 9.87 -19.07 -14.08
C ALA A 404 8.72 -18.35 -13.37
N ALA A 405 9.02 -17.52 -12.36
CA ALA A 405 8.02 -16.75 -11.60
C ALA A 405 7.80 -15.32 -12.14
N SER A 406 8.63 -14.87 -13.09
CA SER A 406 8.61 -13.49 -13.61
C SER A 406 8.75 -12.44 -12.51
N VAL A 407 9.77 -12.59 -11.65
CA VAL A 407 10.07 -11.65 -10.55
C VAL A 407 11.57 -11.36 -10.44
N PRO A 408 11.97 -10.16 -10.01
CA PRO A 408 13.35 -9.87 -9.63
C PRO A 408 13.85 -10.77 -8.50
N VAL A 409 15.08 -11.24 -8.63
CA VAL A 409 15.78 -12.03 -7.61
C VAL A 409 17.10 -11.35 -7.26
N VAL A 410 17.32 -11.05 -5.98
CA VAL A 410 18.61 -10.66 -5.44
C VAL A 410 19.30 -11.92 -4.92
N HIS A 411 20.47 -12.24 -5.47
CA HIS A 411 21.35 -13.30 -4.98
C HIS A 411 22.48 -12.65 -4.19
N LEU A 412 22.43 -12.78 -2.86
CA LEU A 412 23.46 -12.32 -1.94
C LEU A 412 24.64 -13.32 -1.93
N THR A 413 25.83 -12.83 -2.23
CA THR A 413 27.10 -13.57 -2.17
C THR A 413 27.99 -13.00 -1.06
N ASN A 414 28.92 -13.79 -0.52
CA ASN A 414 29.85 -13.32 0.51
C ASN A 414 30.90 -12.35 -0.07
N GLY A 415 31.36 -11.40 0.77
CA GLY A 415 32.07 -10.20 0.31
C GLY A 415 33.57 -10.09 0.61
N ALA A 416 34.06 -10.65 1.72
CA ALA A 416 35.36 -10.25 2.27
C ALA A 416 36.40 -11.38 2.33
N HIS A 417 36.26 -12.34 3.26
CA HIS A 417 37.29 -13.36 3.49
C HIS A 417 37.22 -14.50 2.47
N SER A 418 36.02 -14.83 1.99
CA SER A 418 35.79 -15.88 0.98
C SER A 418 36.05 -15.45 -0.48
N ALA A 419 36.42 -14.18 -0.72
CA ALA A 419 36.45 -13.59 -2.07
C ALA A 419 37.78 -13.79 -2.82
N SER A 420 38.87 -14.09 -2.11
CA SER A 420 40.22 -14.22 -2.68
C SER A 420 40.79 -15.65 -2.64
N GLU A 421 40.16 -16.58 -1.92
CA GLU A 421 40.58 -17.98 -1.86
C GLU A 421 39.90 -18.80 -2.96
N ALA A 422 40.63 -19.05 -4.04
CA ALA A 422 40.14 -19.88 -5.15
C ALA A 422 39.96 -21.34 -4.70
N MET A 423 38.77 -21.89 -4.96
CA MET A 423 38.44 -23.29 -4.66
C MET A 423 37.99 -24.03 -5.91
N THR A 424 38.19 -25.34 -5.97
CA THR A 424 37.75 -26.15 -7.12
C THR A 424 36.22 -26.28 -7.16
N VAL A 425 35.58 -25.51 -8.04
CA VAL A 425 34.13 -25.47 -8.25
C VAL A 425 33.70 -26.34 -9.43
N ARG A 426 32.58 -27.04 -9.27
CA ARG A 426 31.92 -27.83 -10.33
C ARG A 426 31.00 -26.94 -11.17
N MET A 427 31.59 -26.13 -12.04
CA MET A 427 30.91 -25.26 -13.01
C MET A 427 30.09 -26.09 -13.99
N ALA A 428 28.86 -25.67 -14.30
CA ALA A 428 28.03 -26.32 -15.32
C ALA A 428 28.34 -25.76 -16.72
N SER A 429 28.37 -26.62 -17.75
CA SER A 429 28.60 -26.17 -19.12
C SER A 429 27.40 -25.40 -19.69
N HIS A 430 27.65 -24.52 -20.67
CA HIS A 430 26.66 -23.60 -21.24
C HIS A 430 25.35 -24.31 -21.67
N ALA A 431 25.46 -25.48 -22.32
CA ALA A 431 24.31 -26.28 -22.72
C ALA A 431 23.42 -26.72 -21.52
N HIS A 432 24.04 -27.04 -20.38
CA HIS A 432 23.33 -27.48 -19.17
C HIS A 432 22.74 -26.31 -18.38
N LEU A 433 23.36 -25.13 -18.40
CA LEU A 433 22.78 -23.90 -17.85
C LEU A 433 21.42 -23.60 -18.54
N VAL A 434 21.40 -23.57 -19.88
CA VAL A 434 20.19 -23.30 -20.67
C VAL A 434 19.15 -24.41 -20.52
N ALA A 435 19.57 -25.67 -20.54
CA ALA A 435 18.66 -26.81 -20.36
C ALA A 435 17.96 -26.78 -18.99
N TYR A 436 18.69 -26.46 -17.91
CA TYR A 436 18.11 -26.36 -16.57
C TYR A 436 17.11 -25.20 -16.45
N VAL A 437 17.49 -23.99 -16.88
CA VAL A 437 16.61 -22.81 -16.85
C VAL A 437 15.33 -23.04 -17.68
N GLY A 438 15.46 -23.68 -18.84
CA GLY A 438 14.34 -24.10 -19.67
C GLY A 438 13.44 -25.15 -19.01
N ALA A 439 14.02 -26.15 -18.33
CA ALA A 439 13.27 -27.19 -17.64
C ALA A 439 12.44 -26.65 -16.47
N VAL A 440 13.01 -25.78 -15.62
CA VAL A 440 12.29 -25.14 -14.52
C VAL A 440 11.16 -24.26 -15.06
N SER A 441 11.44 -23.44 -16.08
CA SER A 441 10.44 -22.58 -16.73
C SER A 441 9.29 -23.39 -17.36
N ALA A 442 9.60 -24.52 -18.01
CA ALA A 442 8.59 -25.38 -18.65
C ALA A 442 7.75 -26.17 -17.64
N ALA A 443 8.30 -26.48 -16.46
CA ALA A 443 7.56 -27.11 -15.36
C ALA A 443 6.66 -26.10 -14.64
N ALA A 444 7.16 -24.88 -14.36
CA ALA A 444 6.39 -23.83 -13.70
C ALA A 444 5.14 -23.40 -14.51
N ARG A 445 5.25 -23.30 -15.84
CA ARG A 445 4.11 -22.95 -16.74
C ARG A 445 2.89 -23.87 -16.67
N LYS A 446 2.98 -25.04 -16.01
CA LYS A 446 1.90 -26.04 -15.98
C LYS A 446 1.04 -26.00 -14.71
N LEU A 447 1.41 -25.20 -13.70
CA LEU A 447 0.81 -25.21 -12.35
C LEU A 447 0.73 -23.79 -11.75
N ASP A 448 -0.33 -23.47 -10.98
CA ASP A 448 -0.44 -22.21 -10.20
C ASP A 448 0.37 -22.30 -8.90
N TYR A 449 1.70 -22.31 -9.03
CA TYR A 449 2.62 -22.42 -7.90
C TYR A 449 2.80 -21.11 -7.15
N SER A 450 3.00 -21.17 -5.82
CA SER A 450 3.50 -20.02 -5.07
C SER A 450 4.99 -19.76 -5.38
N LEU A 451 5.50 -18.60 -4.96
CA LEU A 451 6.94 -18.30 -5.05
C LEU A 451 7.79 -19.33 -4.28
N ALA A 452 7.31 -19.83 -3.14
CA ALA A 452 8.00 -20.84 -2.35
C ALA A 452 8.01 -22.20 -3.06
N ASP A 453 6.88 -22.60 -3.68
CA ASP A 453 6.82 -23.83 -4.46
C ASP A 453 7.69 -23.77 -5.72
N THR A 454 7.83 -22.58 -6.33
CA THR A 454 8.73 -22.37 -7.47
C THR A 454 10.20 -22.58 -7.08
N VAL A 455 10.61 -22.17 -5.88
CA VAL A 455 11.95 -22.45 -5.33
C VAL A 455 12.14 -23.95 -5.08
N GLN A 456 11.15 -24.62 -4.48
CA GLN A 456 11.21 -26.08 -4.24
C GLN A 456 11.26 -26.87 -5.56
N LEU A 457 10.50 -26.44 -6.56
CA LEU A 457 10.56 -26.97 -7.92
C LEU A 457 11.98 -26.82 -8.49
N ALA A 458 12.58 -25.63 -8.39
CA ALA A 458 13.94 -25.38 -8.85
C ALA A 458 14.95 -26.30 -8.13
N PHE A 459 14.92 -26.41 -6.80
CA PHE A 459 15.78 -27.35 -6.06
C PHE A 459 15.59 -28.81 -6.48
N SER A 460 14.35 -29.26 -6.74
CA SER A 460 14.07 -30.62 -7.20
C SER A 460 14.61 -30.92 -8.60
N GLN A 461 14.54 -29.93 -9.51
CA GLN A 461 15.14 -30.01 -10.85
C GLN A 461 16.66 -29.94 -10.76
N PHE A 462 17.22 -29.11 -9.87
CA PHE A 462 18.66 -28.96 -9.70
C PHE A 462 19.29 -30.28 -9.25
N LYS A 463 18.67 -30.95 -8.29
CA LYS A 463 19.05 -32.31 -7.86
C LYS A 463 19.03 -33.31 -9.01
N SER A 464 18.03 -33.23 -9.88
CA SER A 464 17.86 -34.13 -11.01
C SER A 464 18.91 -33.90 -12.11
N SER A 465 19.29 -32.65 -12.37
CA SER A 465 20.27 -32.27 -13.41
C SER A 465 21.72 -32.36 -12.96
N PHE A 466 22.02 -32.05 -11.68
CA PHE A 466 23.39 -31.81 -11.20
C PHE A 466 23.78 -32.66 -9.97
N GLY A 467 22.87 -33.49 -9.46
CA GLY A 467 23.11 -34.45 -8.37
C GLY A 467 23.23 -33.85 -6.96
N ARG A 468 23.41 -32.53 -6.84
CA ARG A 468 23.49 -31.82 -5.56
C ARG A 468 22.10 -31.45 -5.05
N THR A 469 21.85 -31.59 -3.75
CA THR A 469 20.54 -31.29 -3.15
C THR A 469 20.65 -30.01 -2.32
N TYR A 470 19.72 -29.09 -2.52
CA TYR A 470 19.59 -27.86 -1.76
C TYR A 470 18.23 -27.77 -1.07
N TYR A 471 18.18 -26.99 0.00
CA TYR A 471 17.00 -26.71 0.81
C TYR A 471 16.99 -25.24 1.21
N SER A 472 15.81 -24.66 1.47
CA SER A 472 15.70 -23.24 1.85
C SER A 472 16.37 -22.95 3.19
N PHE A 473 16.29 -23.95 4.07
CA PHE A 473 16.89 -24.00 5.38
C PHE A 473 17.65 -25.32 5.49
N GLU A 474 18.95 -25.24 5.76
CA GLU A 474 19.79 -26.43 5.91
C GLU A 474 20.27 -26.58 7.35
N TYR A 475 19.91 -27.70 7.95
CA TYR A 475 20.33 -28.06 9.29
C TYR A 475 21.55 -28.99 9.25
N CYS A 476 22.51 -28.73 10.13
CA CYS A 476 23.69 -29.54 10.37
C CYS A 476 24.04 -29.53 11.87
N GLY A 477 24.72 -30.58 12.36
CA GLY A 477 24.98 -30.77 13.79
C GLY A 477 24.12 -31.87 14.42
N SER A 478 24.00 -31.87 15.74
CA SER A 478 23.46 -33.00 16.50
C SER A 478 21.94 -33.15 16.36
N PRO A 479 21.40 -34.34 15.99
CA PRO A 479 19.96 -34.55 15.84
C PRO A 479 19.17 -34.41 17.15
N VAL A 480 19.85 -34.27 18.29
CA VAL A 480 19.26 -34.01 19.62
C VAL A 480 19.61 -32.63 20.19
N ALA A 481 20.22 -31.73 19.41
CA ALA A 481 20.65 -30.40 19.84
C ALA A 481 19.54 -29.57 20.52
N GLU A 482 19.82 -29.11 21.74
CA GLU A 482 18.92 -28.21 22.49
C GLU A 482 19.12 -26.74 22.10
N THR A 483 20.36 -26.34 21.76
CA THR A 483 20.71 -25.03 21.19
C THR A 483 21.01 -25.18 19.70
N VAL A 484 20.38 -24.36 18.87
CA VAL A 484 20.63 -24.28 17.42
C VAL A 484 20.95 -22.85 17.03
N PHE A 485 22.11 -22.63 16.43
CA PHE A 485 22.46 -21.34 15.83
C PHE A 485 21.72 -21.16 14.50
N VAL A 486 21.36 -19.93 14.14
CA VAL A 486 20.73 -19.59 12.86
C VAL A 486 21.46 -18.41 12.22
N SER A 487 21.87 -18.53 10.96
CA SER A 487 22.58 -17.44 10.28
C SER A 487 22.53 -17.52 8.73
N LEU A 488 23.15 -16.54 8.09
CA LEU A 488 23.25 -16.32 6.64
C LEU A 488 24.71 -16.42 6.19
N GLY A 489 24.92 -16.82 4.92
CA GLY A 489 26.21 -16.65 4.21
C GLY A 489 27.46 -17.13 4.97
N GLU A 490 28.49 -16.28 5.02
CA GLU A 490 29.80 -16.58 5.61
C GLU A 490 29.73 -16.91 7.10
N VAL A 491 28.90 -16.19 7.86
CA VAL A 491 28.69 -16.46 9.30
C VAL A 491 28.16 -17.88 9.50
N ALA A 492 27.30 -18.36 8.59
CA ALA A 492 26.84 -19.74 8.63
C ALA A 492 27.96 -20.75 8.34
N ALA A 493 28.81 -20.49 7.35
CA ALA A 493 29.97 -21.33 7.03
C ALA A 493 31.01 -21.38 8.18
N ARG A 494 31.26 -20.25 8.87
CA ARG A 494 32.20 -20.18 10.01
C ARG A 494 31.75 -21.10 11.15
N VAL A 495 30.46 -21.12 11.54
CA VAL A 495 29.97 -22.07 12.56
C VAL A 495 30.02 -23.52 12.06
N GLN A 496 29.73 -23.76 10.78
CA GLN A 496 29.83 -25.12 10.20
C GLN A 496 31.25 -25.67 10.28
N ALA A 497 32.28 -24.85 10.07
CA ALA A 497 33.67 -25.24 10.22
C ALA A 497 34.06 -25.61 11.67
N LEU A 498 33.32 -25.13 12.68
CA LEU A 498 33.53 -25.46 14.09
C LEU A 498 32.85 -26.76 14.54
N LEU A 499 31.83 -27.24 13.82
CA LEU A 499 31.09 -28.46 14.17
C LEU A 499 32.01 -29.67 14.45
N PRO A 500 33.01 -30.03 13.60
CA PRO A 500 33.85 -31.21 13.85
C PRO A 500 34.71 -31.10 15.11
N ARG A 501 34.98 -29.89 15.59
CA ARG A 501 35.75 -29.64 16.83
C ARG A 501 34.82 -29.70 18.04
N LEU A 502 33.77 -28.88 18.03
CA LEU A 502 32.91 -28.62 19.19
C LEU A 502 31.86 -29.72 19.46
N LEU A 503 31.46 -30.53 18.47
CA LEU A 503 30.56 -31.67 18.69
C LEU A 503 31.17 -32.77 19.58
N SER A 504 32.48 -32.72 19.85
CA SER A 504 33.13 -33.58 20.85
C SER A 504 32.94 -33.09 22.29
N GLU A 505 32.55 -31.83 22.47
CA GLU A 505 32.36 -31.17 23.77
C GLU A 505 30.88 -30.98 24.13
N THR A 506 30.00 -30.70 23.16
CA THR A 506 28.57 -30.41 23.40
C THR A 506 27.67 -30.67 22.18
N ASP A 507 26.40 -31.01 22.43
CA ASP A 507 25.37 -31.23 21.41
C ASP A 507 24.72 -29.91 20.97
N PHE A 508 25.13 -29.38 19.82
CA PHE A 508 24.54 -28.19 19.21
C PHE A 508 24.25 -28.39 17.71
N GLY A 509 23.45 -27.48 17.17
CA GLY A 509 23.10 -27.43 15.75
C GLY A 509 23.41 -26.08 15.11
N MET A 510 23.47 -26.08 13.78
CA MET A 510 23.52 -24.89 12.95
C MET A 510 22.52 -25.00 11.81
N LEU A 511 21.70 -23.96 11.65
CA LEU A 511 20.72 -23.83 10.56
C LEU A 511 21.12 -22.66 9.66
N SER A 512 21.58 -22.99 8.45
CA SER A 512 21.91 -22.02 7.39
C SER A 512 20.66 -21.63 6.61
N VAL A 513 20.44 -20.34 6.44
CA VAL A 513 19.32 -19.77 5.67
C VAL A 513 19.79 -19.43 4.25
N ARG A 514 19.27 -20.15 3.25
CA ARG A 514 19.55 -19.90 1.82
C ARG A 514 18.45 -19.10 1.12
N ILE A 515 17.22 -19.15 1.61
CA ILE A 515 16.08 -18.39 1.06
C ILE A 515 15.55 -17.48 2.14
N LEU A 516 15.89 -16.20 2.03
CA LEU A 516 15.41 -15.17 2.95
C LEU A 516 14.01 -14.68 2.52
N ARG A 517 13.76 -14.53 1.21
CA ARG A 517 12.42 -14.22 0.67
C ARG A 517 12.11 -15.08 -0.56
N PRO A 518 10.95 -15.78 -0.61
CA PRO A 518 9.89 -15.84 0.42
C PRO A 518 10.29 -16.72 1.62
N TRP A 519 9.94 -16.30 2.84
CA TRP A 519 10.17 -17.09 4.05
C TRP A 519 9.12 -18.21 4.19
N SER A 520 9.56 -19.44 4.46
CA SER A 520 8.70 -20.62 4.61
C SER A 520 8.69 -21.14 6.06
N LEU A 521 7.66 -20.75 6.82
CA LEU A 521 7.47 -21.13 8.23
C LEU A 521 7.45 -22.66 8.43
N SER A 522 6.74 -23.38 7.56
CA SER A 522 6.60 -24.84 7.64
C SER A 522 7.92 -25.53 7.36
N GLU A 523 8.68 -25.08 6.35
CA GLU A 523 9.98 -25.64 6.04
C GLU A 523 10.97 -25.36 7.18
N PHE A 524 11.09 -24.10 7.64
CA PHE A 524 11.96 -23.73 8.77
C PHE A 524 11.73 -24.63 9.98
N THR A 525 10.47 -24.74 10.41
CA THR A 525 10.09 -25.54 11.59
C THR A 525 10.36 -27.04 11.42
N SER A 526 10.22 -27.55 10.19
CA SER A 526 10.49 -28.96 9.86
C SER A 526 11.97 -29.35 9.91
N ARG A 527 12.88 -28.37 9.81
CA ARG A 527 14.34 -28.58 9.84
C ARG A 527 14.94 -28.56 11.24
N LEU A 528 14.25 -27.95 12.21
CA LEU A 528 14.70 -27.91 13.59
C LEU A 528 14.49 -29.28 14.28
N PRO A 529 15.48 -29.81 15.03
CA PRO A 529 15.28 -30.96 15.91
C PRO A 529 14.06 -30.84 16.83
N SER A 530 13.44 -31.96 17.22
CA SER A 530 12.30 -31.94 18.15
C SER A 530 12.70 -31.48 19.57
N THR A 531 13.98 -31.63 19.92
CA THR A 531 14.60 -31.28 21.21
C THR A 531 15.00 -29.81 21.35
N THR A 532 14.95 -29.01 20.28
CA THR A 532 15.40 -27.62 20.30
C THR A 532 14.61 -26.78 21.29
N LYS A 533 15.30 -26.18 22.26
CA LYS A 533 14.75 -25.27 23.28
C LYS A 533 15.20 -23.82 23.07
N ARG A 534 16.34 -23.61 22.40
CA ARG A 534 16.94 -22.29 22.19
C ARG A 534 17.44 -22.11 20.76
N LEU A 535 17.13 -20.96 20.18
CA LEU A 535 17.69 -20.47 18.92
C LEU A 535 18.57 -19.25 19.18
N VAL A 536 19.78 -19.26 18.65
CA VAL A 536 20.71 -18.12 18.72
C VAL A 536 20.96 -17.62 17.31
N VAL A 537 20.45 -16.44 17.00
CA VAL A 537 20.58 -15.81 15.70
C VAL A 537 21.90 -15.07 15.66
N LEU A 538 22.79 -15.46 14.74
CA LEU A 538 24.09 -14.84 14.55
C LEU A 538 24.02 -13.89 13.37
N ASN A 539 24.35 -12.62 13.58
CA ASN A 539 24.24 -11.58 12.59
C ASN A 539 25.59 -10.88 12.37
N ALA A 540 25.89 -10.48 11.13
CA ALA A 540 27.00 -9.58 10.81
C ALA A 540 26.40 -8.29 10.24
N LEU A 541 26.18 -7.32 11.13
CA LEU A 541 25.59 -6.02 10.84
C LEU A 541 26.48 -4.94 11.46
N GLY A 542 26.98 -4.02 10.63
CA GLY A 542 27.87 -2.94 11.08
C GLY A 542 27.16 -1.94 11.99
N ASP A 543 26.35 -1.07 11.38
CA ASP A 543 25.60 -0.03 12.09
C ASP A 543 24.13 -0.44 12.27
N CYS A 544 23.71 -0.68 13.52
CA CYS A 544 22.31 -0.92 13.85
C CYS A 544 21.93 -0.39 15.25
N ASP A 545 20.97 0.53 15.30
CA ASP A 545 20.51 1.28 16.50
C ASP A 545 19.71 0.43 17.51
N GLY A 546 20.02 -0.86 17.65
CA GLY A 546 19.31 -1.79 18.54
C GLY A 546 17.91 -2.20 18.09
N SER A 547 17.54 -1.94 16.82
CA SER A 547 16.33 -2.49 16.21
C SER A 547 16.46 -4.02 16.01
N PRO A 548 15.39 -4.81 16.21
CA PRO A 548 15.45 -6.25 15.96
C PRO A 548 15.66 -6.51 14.48
N ASP A 549 16.73 -7.25 14.16
CA ASP A 549 17.11 -7.52 12.78
C ASP A 549 16.06 -8.40 12.06
N ALA A 550 16.04 -8.34 10.73
CA ALA A 550 15.02 -9.01 9.93
C ALA A 550 15.06 -10.55 10.09
N LEU A 551 16.26 -11.13 10.23
CA LEU A 551 16.45 -12.56 10.42
C LEU A 551 15.95 -13.02 11.80
N PHE A 552 16.32 -12.30 12.86
CA PHE A 552 15.86 -12.52 14.23
C PHE A 552 14.35 -12.37 14.35
N THR A 553 13.76 -11.39 13.66
CA THR A 553 12.31 -11.21 13.59
C THR A 553 11.63 -12.43 12.95
N ASP A 554 12.14 -12.90 11.81
CA ASP A 554 11.60 -14.08 11.11
C ASP A 554 11.78 -15.38 11.91
N VAL A 555 12.94 -15.56 12.57
CA VAL A 555 13.22 -16.71 13.44
C VAL A 555 12.34 -16.68 14.70
N SER A 556 12.17 -15.52 15.34
CA SER A 556 11.33 -15.35 16.54
C SER A 556 9.86 -15.65 16.26
N LEU A 557 9.33 -15.13 15.16
CA LEU A 557 7.98 -15.44 14.71
C LEU A 557 7.84 -16.93 14.33
N SER A 558 8.88 -17.53 13.74
CA SER A 558 8.85 -18.95 13.40
C SER A 558 8.87 -19.86 14.63
N ALA A 559 9.63 -19.48 15.66
CA ALA A 559 9.63 -20.13 16.97
C ALA A 559 8.27 -20.03 17.67
N LEU A 560 7.62 -18.86 17.58
CA LEU A 560 6.31 -18.60 18.19
C LEU A 560 5.15 -19.35 17.49
N LEU A 561 5.16 -19.40 16.15
CA LEU A 561 4.06 -19.94 15.35
C LEU A 561 4.24 -21.43 15.00
N GLY A 562 5.47 -21.94 15.01
CA GLY A 562 5.81 -23.25 14.45
C GLY A 562 5.44 -24.46 15.31
N ARG A 563 5.33 -24.33 16.64
CA ARG A 563 5.13 -25.49 17.55
C ARG A 563 4.12 -25.25 18.67
N SER A 564 3.37 -26.31 18.98
CA SER A 564 2.26 -26.30 19.94
C SER A 564 2.61 -26.71 21.38
N ALA A 565 3.87 -27.09 21.67
CA ALA A 565 4.18 -27.84 22.90
C ALA A 565 5.02 -27.08 23.95
N LEU A 566 6.02 -26.29 23.55
CA LEU A 566 6.90 -25.52 24.44
C LEU A 566 7.39 -24.25 23.74
N PRO A 567 7.52 -23.11 24.43
CA PRO A 567 8.14 -21.92 23.88
C PRO A 567 9.64 -22.14 23.68
N ILE A 568 10.12 -21.88 22.47
CA ILE A 568 11.55 -21.87 22.15
C ILE A 568 12.08 -20.46 22.46
N GLY A 569 13.13 -20.35 23.28
CA GLY A 569 13.80 -19.07 23.52
C GLY A 569 14.60 -18.64 22.31
N VAL A 570 14.49 -17.37 21.90
CA VAL A 570 15.25 -16.82 20.77
C VAL A 570 16.11 -15.65 21.24
N GLN A 571 17.38 -15.65 20.86
CA GLN A 571 18.37 -14.62 21.19
C GLN A 571 19.07 -14.15 19.90
N SER A 572 19.62 -12.94 19.90
CA SER A 572 20.44 -12.40 18.80
C SER A 572 21.82 -12.05 19.32
N ARG A 573 22.87 -12.35 18.55
CA ARG A 573 24.27 -12.02 18.84
C ARG A 573 24.90 -11.44 17.58
N ASN A 574 25.39 -10.20 17.66
CA ASN A 574 26.16 -9.60 16.58
C ASN A 574 27.61 -10.12 16.63
N VAL A 575 28.13 -10.50 15.46
CA VAL A 575 29.49 -11.01 15.22
C VAL A 575 30.20 -10.22 14.11
N TYR A 576 29.66 -9.06 13.73
CA TYR A 576 30.33 -8.12 12.82
C TYR A 576 31.72 -7.73 13.31
N GLY A 577 32.68 -7.60 12.39
CA GLY A 577 34.07 -7.22 12.69
C GLY A 577 34.85 -8.19 13.58
N THR A 578 34.31 -9.36 13.92
CA THR A 578 35.02 -10.33 14.77
C THR A 578 36.03 -11.17 13.99
N ASP A 579 37.29 -11.14 14.46
CA ASP A 579 38.32 -12.08 14.02
C ASP A 579 37.96 -13.53 14.36
N GLN A 580 38.76 -14.50 13.91
CA GLN A 580 38.44 -15.91 14.12
C GLN A 580 38.53 -16.37 15.58
N CYS A 581 39.37 -15.75 16.41
CA CYS A 581 39.48 -16.08 17.83
C CYS A 581 38.27 -15.56 18.61
N ALA A 582 37.93 -14.27 18.43
CA ALA A 582 36.77 -13.64 19.05
C ALA A 582 35.45 -14.31 18.62
N PHE A 583 35.36 -14.78 17.37
CA PHE A 583 34.23 -15.55 16.88
C PHE A 583 34.14 -16.93 17.55
N ASP A 584 35.24 -17.70 17.60
CA ASP A 584 35.28 -19.01 18.24
C ASP A 584 34.90 -18.90 19.73
N ASP A 585 35.42 -17.90 20.44
CA ASP A 585 35.08 -17.64 21.85
C ASP A 585 33.60 -17.22 22.04
N ALA A 586 33.02 -16.42 21.15
CA ALA A 586 31.60 -16.06 21.21
C ALA A 586 30.68 -17.28 21.04
N ILE A 587 31.03 -18.23 20.16
CA ILE A 587 30.30 -19.50 20.02
C ILE A 587 30.49 -20.39 21.26
N ARG A 588 31.69 -20.41 21.85
CA ARG A 588 31.96 -21.15 23.11
C ARG A 588 31.18 -20.56 24.29
N GLU A 589 31.11 -19.24 24.42
CA GLU A 589 30.33 -18.53 25.44
C GLU A 589 28.85 -18.92 25.36
N GLU A 590 28.24 -18.83 24.17
CA GLU A 590 26.85 -19.22 23.95
C GLU A 590 26.61 -20.70 24.25
N LEU A 591 27.60 -21.58 24.05
CA LEU A 591 27.51 -23.00 24.39
C LEU A 591 27.83 -23.33 25.86
N GLY A 592 28.23 -22.35 26.67
CA GLY A 592 28.63 -22.55 28.07
C GLY A 592 29.97 -23.27 28.24
N LEU A 593 30.84 -23.22 27.22
CA LEU A 593 32.19 -23.82 27.22
C LEU A 593 33.24 -22.82 27.72
N GLN A 594 34.41 -23.32 28.12
CA GLN A 594 35.54 -22.45 28.46
C GLN A 594 36.15 -21.82 27.19
N THR A 595 36.47 -20.53 27.28
CA THR A 595 37.18 -19.77 26.23
C THR A 595 38.65 -20.19 26.12
N LEU A 596 39.26 -19.93 24.97
CA LEU A 596 40.65 -20.30 24.72
C LEU A 596 41.63 -19.31 25.38
N PRO A 597 42.79 -19.78 25.90
CA PRO A 597 43.81 -18.89 26.43
C PRO A 597 44.48 -18.10 25.31
N ALA A 598 44.42 -16.76 25.38
CA ALA A 598 44.96 -15.88 24.35
C ALA A 598 46.50 -15.92 24.30
N GLU A 599 47.06 -16.27 23.13
CA GLU A 599 48.43 -15.91 22.76
C GLU A 599 48.45 -14.56 22.03
N ILE A 600 49.51 -13.80 22.26
CA ILE A 600 49.57 -12.34 22.07
C ILE A 600 49.77 -11.94 20.61
N LEU A 601 49.06 -10.89 20.13
CA LEU A 601 49.64 -9.80 19.32
C LEU A 601 48.72 -8.55 19.20
N VAL A 602 49.23 -7.41 19.72
CA VAL A 602 48.93 -5.98 19.39
C VAL A 602 47.54 -5.37 19.71
N SER A 603 47.51 -4.66 20.84
CA SER A 603 46.72 -3.47 21.21
C SER A 603 45.35 -3.22 20.53
N ALA A 604 44.29 -3.74 21.14
CA ALA A 604 43.04 -3.02 21.23
C ALA A 604 43.17 -1.89 22.28
N ASN A 605 43.22 -0.65 21.82
CA ASN A 605 42.93 0.57 22.60
C ASN A 605 42.52 1.66 21.59
N ASP A 606 41.45 2.41 21.93
CA ASP A 606 40.84 3.54 21.18
C ASP A 606 39.53 3.27 20.43
N LEU A 607 38.60 2.47 20.99
CA LEU A 607 37.20 2.38 20.49
C LEU A 607 36.09 2.65 21.54
N GLU A 608 36.41 2.91 22.81
CA GLU A 608 35.40 3.21 23.85
C GLU A 608 34.97 4.69 23.96
N GLN A 609 35.27 5.54 22.96
CA GLN A 609 34.94 6.98 23.01
C GLN A 609 34.03 7.52 21.88
N GLN A 610 33.46 6.66 21.00
CA GLN A 610 32.62 7.13 19.89
C GLN A 610 31.11 6.84 19.98
N GLN A 611 30.60 6.31 21.10
CA GLN A 611 29.14 6.12 21.31
C GLN A 611 28.36 7.38 21.75
N GLN A 612 28.96 8.58 21.73
CA GLN A 612 28.28 9.82 22.09
C GLN A 612 28.62 10.98 21.15
N GLN A 613 28.02 11.00 19.95
CA GLN A 613 27.46 12.19 19.26
C GLN A 613 27.23 11.92 17.76
N HIS A 614 26.17 11.22 17.39
CA HIS A 614 25.49 11.49 16.10
C HIS A 614 23.99 11.27 16.24
N GLY A 615 23.21 12.33 16.01
CA GLY A 615 21.75 12.24 15.96
C GLY A 615 21.30 11.75 14.59
N GLY A 616 21.17 10.44 14.43
CA GLY A 616 20.52 9.84 13.27
C GLY A 616 19.05 10.26 13.22
N ALA A 617 18.62 10.89 12.13
CA ALA A 617 17.21 11.11 11.88
C ALA A 617 16.57 9.76 11.52
N PRO A 618 15.39 9.40 12.08
CA PRO A 618 14.79 8.10 11.81
C PRO A 618 14.35 8.03 10.35
N LEU A 619 15.07 7.26 9.54
CA LEU A 619 14.69 6.88 8.17
C LEU A 619 13.56 5.81 8.18
N LEU A 620 12.50 6.11 8.92
CA LEU A 620 11.20 5.45 8.81
C LEU A 620 10.46 6.04 7.59
N LEU A 621 11.06 5.86 6.42
CA LEU A 621 10.34 5.99 5.15
C LEU A 621 9.25 4.92 5.15
N ALA A 622 8.00 5.37 5.28
CA ALA A 622 6.83 4.50 5.23
C ALA A 622 6.88 3.70 3.92
N ALA A 623 7.16 2.39 4.04
CA ALA A 623 7.31 1.53 2.88
C ALA A 623 6.04 1.56 2.01
N PRO A 624 6.15 1.57 0.67
CA PRO A 624 4.99 1.45 -0.19
C PRO A 624 4.23 0.17 0.20
N LEU A 625 2.89 0.27 0.24
CA LEU A 625 1.99 -0.72 0.85
C LEU A 625 2.18 -2.15 0.25
N ALA A 626 3.15 -2.89 0.80
CA ALA A 626 3.56 -4.17 0.25
C ALA A 626 2.46 -5.22 0.42
N SER A 627 2.25 -6.02 -0.62
CA SER A 627 1.25 -7.09 -0.63
C SER A 627 1.59 -8.17 0.39
N VAL A 628 0.58 -8.66 1.13
CA VAL A 628 0.78 -9.63 2.20
C VAL A 628 0.29 -10.99 1.73
N SER A 629 1.23 -11.79 1.23
CA SER A 629 0.97 -13.10 0.62
C SER A 629 1.06 -14.29 1.60
N SER A 630 1.59 -14.11 2.80
CA SER A 630 1.81 -15.20 3.77
C SER A 630 1.25 -14.90 5.16
N VAL A 631 0.83 -15.95 5.87
CA VAL A 631 0.37 -15.86 7.27
C VAL A 631 1.48 -15.35 8.19
N HIS A 632 2.74 -15.69 7.89
CA HIS A 632 3.92 -15.18 8.58
C HIS A 632 4.03 -13.65 8.48
N ASN A 633 3.85 -13.08 7.28
CA ASN A 633 3.87 -11.63 7.08
C ASN A 633 2.67 -10.94 7.77
N VAL A 634 1.49 -11.58 7.83
CA VAL A 634 0.37 -11.06 8.64
C VAL A 634 0.74 -11.06 10.12
N ALA A 635 1.28 -12.16 10.64
CA ALA A 635 1.67 -12.29 12.04
C ALA A 635 2.76 -11.28 12.43
N GLN A 636 3.74 -11.04 11.56
CA GLN A 636 4.76 -10.00 11.74
C GLN A 636 4.13 -8.61 11.91
N ARG A 637 3.20 -8.24 11.01
CA ARG A 637 2.50 -6.95 11.07
C ARG A 637 1.54 -6.81 12.26
N LEU A 638 0.98 -7.92 12.75
CA LEU A 638 0.15 -7.92 13.96
C LEU A 638 0.96 -7.94 15.26
N ALA A 639 2.18 -8.49 15.26
CA ALA A 639 3.08 -8.50 16.40
C ALA A 639 3.80 -7.16 16.62
N PHE A 640 4.03 -6.40 15.54
CA PHE A 640 4.71 -5.10 15.56
C PHE A 640 3.88 -4.02 14.83
N PRO A 641 2.63 -3.74 15.27
CA PRO A 641 1.71 -2.88 14.53
C PRO A 641 2.22 -1.45 14.32
N GLU A 642 3.02 -0.92 15.25
CA GLU A 642 3.64 0.41 15.16
C GLU A 642 4.70 0.45 14.04
N ALA A 643 5.55 -0.58 13.94
CA ALA A 643 6.61 -0.66 12.94
C ALA A 643 6.08 -0.82 11.50
N PHE A 644 4.91 -1.42 11.35
CA PHE A 644 4.28 -1.68 10.05
C PHE A 644 3.00 -0.85 9.81
N ALA A 645 2.75 0.20 10.61
CA ALA A 645 1.56 1.05 10.56
C ALA A 645 0.24 0.25 10.39
N THR A 646 0.13 -0.89 11.06
CA THR A 646 -0.93 -1.88 10.82
C THR A 646 -2.01 -1.78 11.89
N GLN A 647 -3.26 -1.61 11.46
CA GLN A 647 -4.43 -1.57 12.34
C GLN A 647 -5.36 -2.76 12.07
N LEU A 648 -5.77 -3.45 13.13
CA LEU A 648 -6.86 -4.43 13.05
C LEU A 648 -8.20 -3.68 13.08
N SER A 649 -8.99 -3.78 12.01
CA SER A 649 -10.34 -3.23 11.95
C SER A 649 -11.31 -4.17 11.24
N ALA A 650 -12.51 -4.34 11.81
CA ALA A 650 -13.58 -5.10 11.18
C ALA A 650 -14.06 -4.42 9.89
N ARG A 651 -14.23 -3.08 9.93
CA ARG A 651 -14.67 -2.21 8.83
C ARG A 651 -13.80 -0.94 8.80
N PRO A 652 -12.70 -0.93 8.01
CA PRO A 652 -11.88 0.26 7.81
C PRO A 652 -12.72 1.43 7.26
N GLY A 653 -12.44 2.66 7.70
CA GLY A 653 -13.14 3.88 7.28
C GLY A 653 -14.50 4.15 7.92
N GLU A 654 -15.12 3.18 8.61
CA GLU A 654 -16.46 3.33 9.19
C GLU A 654 -16.44 3.32 10.73
N LYS A 655 -17.10 4.30 11.37
CA LYS A 655 -17.26 4.31 12.84
C LYS A 655 -18.22 3.19 13.25
N THR A 656 -17.66 2.11 13.79
CA THR A 656 -18.37 0.90 14.18
C THR A 656 -18.06 0.50 15.61
N PHE A 657 -18.96 -0.27 16.22
CA PHE A 657 -18.89 -0.76 17.60
C PHE A 657 -19.11 -2.27 17.59
N ASP A 658 -18.44 -2.99 18.49
CA ASP A 658 -18.61 -4.44 18.67
C ASP A 658 -19.43 -4.69 19.94
N VAL A 659 -20.69 -5.09 19.77
CA VAL A 659 -21.68 -5.27 20.85
C VAL A 659 -22.04 -6.74 21.04
N LYS A 660 -22.45 -7.12 22.25
CA LYS A 660 -22.64 -8.53 22.63
C LYS A 660 -24.12 -8.86 22.86
N VAL A 661 -24.64 -9.90 22.22
CA VAL A 661 -26.03 -10.36 22.42
C VAL A 661 -26.25 -10.79 23.87
N THR A 662 -27.24 -10.21 24.54
CA THR A 662 -27.65 -10.56 25.92
C THR A 662 -28.94 -11.35 25.96
N SER A 663 -29.89 -11.02 25.08
CA SER A 663 -31.23 -11.60 25.02
C SER A 663 -31.63 -11.76 23.55
N LEU A 664 -32.28 -12.87 23.23
CA LEU A 664 -32.89 -13.14 21.93
C LEU A 664 -34.07 -14.07 22.15
N TYR A 665 -35.29 -13.59 21.87
CA TYR A 665 -36.50 -14.40 22.00
C TYR A 665 -37.56 -14.02 20.97
N ARG A 666 -38.33 -15.03 20.55
CA ARG A 666 -39.44 -14.85 19.61
C ARG A 666 -40.66 -14.27 20.34
N MET A 667 -41.29 -13.27 19.74
CA MET A 667 -42.48 -12.58 20.26
C MET A 667 -43.80 -13.09 19.65
N THR A 668 -43.75 -13.82 18.53
CA THR A 668 -44.92 -14.46 17.92
C THR A 668 -44.96 -15.95 18.27
N PRO A 669 -46.13 -16.60 18.38
CA PRO A 669 -46.20 -18.05 18.61
C PRO A 669 -45.42 -18.85 17.56
N GLU A 670 -44.81 -19.97 17.94
CA GLU A 670 -44.06 -20.84 17.01
C GLU A 670 -44.92 -21.34 15.84
N THR A 671 -46.21 -21.55 16.09
CA THR A 671 -47.21 -21.97 15.09
C THR A 671 -47.59 -20.88 14.08
N TYR A 672 -47.07 -19.66 14.22
CA TYR A 672 -47.38 -18.52 13.33
C TYR A 672 -46.38 -18.38 12.19
N ASP A 673 -46.86 -18.01 11.00
CA ASP A 673 -46.08 -17.92 9.75
C ASP A 673 -44.93 -16.93 9.83
N ARG A 674 -45.10 -15.84 10.58
CA ARG A 674 -44.10 -14.76 10.71
C ARG A 674 -43.34 -14.85 12.03
N ASN A 675 -42.04 -15.07 11.93
CA ASN A 675 -41.11 -14.88 13.03
C ASN A 675 -40.90 -13.39 13.28
N ILE A 676 -41.36 -12.87 14.42
CA ILE A 676 -40.95 -11.55 14.92
C ILE A 676 -40.30 -11.80 16.28
N PHE A 677 -39.12 -11.24 16.50
CA PHE A 677 -38.30 -11.47 17.68
C PHE A 677 -37.75 -10.17 18.27
N HIS A 678 -37.50 -10.21 19.58
CA HIS A 678 -36.77 -9.20 20.31
C HIS A 678 -35.32 -9.63 20.42
N ILE A 679 -34.38 -8.69 20.29
CA ILE A 679 -32.95 -8.94 20.52
C ILE A 679 -32.34 -7.74 21.26
N GLU A 680 -31.48 -8.03 22.23
CA GLU A 680 -30.80 -7.05 23.07
C GLU A 680 -29.27 -7.19 22.92
N PHE A 681 -28.58 -6.06 22.93
CA PHE A 681 -27.12 -6.02 22.88
C PHE A 681 -26.55 -5.18 24.03
N ASP A 682 -25.59 -5.76 24.76
CA ASP A 682 -24.74 -5.07 25.73
C ASP A 682 -23.80 -4.11 25.00
N THR A 683 -23.83 -2.83 25.38
CA THR A 683 -22.96 -1.77 24.87
C THR A 683 -21.89 -1.34 25.87
N ARG A 684 -21.85 -1.94 27.07
CA ARG A 684 -20.86 -1.59 28.11
C ARG A 684 -19.45 -1.95 27.65
N GLY A 685 -18.50 -1.04 27.87
CA GLY A 685 -17.14 -1.16 27.34
C GLY A 685 -16.99 -0.73 25.88
N THR A 686 -18.04 -0.15 25.28
CA THR A 686 -17.99 0.53 23.97
C THR A 686 -18.35 2.01 24.12
N ASP A 687 -17.91 2.85 23.20
CA ASP A 687 -18.32 4.25 23.11
C ASP A 687 -19.66 4.44 22.36
N LEU A 688 -20.52 3.42 22.34
CA LEU A 688 -21.81 3.46 21.66
C LEU A 688 -22.81 4.26 22.51
N ALA A 689 -22.95 5.53 22.18
CA ALA A 689 -24.09 6.36 22.57
C ALA A 689 -25.13 6.37 21.44
N TYR A 690 -26.41 6.36 21.81
CA TYR A 690 -27.54 6.51 20.91
C TYR A 690 -28.63 7.34 21.59
N GLU A 691 -29.47 8.00 20.80
CA GLU A 691 -30.62 8.75 21.29
C GLU A 691 -31.95 8.10 20.87
N ILE A 692 -33.03 8.54 21.52
CA ILE A 692 -34.40 8.19 21.11
C ILE A 692 -34.60 8.45 19.61
N GLY A 693 -35.24 7.49 18.94
CA GLY A 693 -35.52 7.54 17.51
C GLY A 693 -34.41 7.01 16.59
N ASP A 694 -33.16 6.91 17.07
CA ASP A 694 -32.05 6.49 16.22
C ASP A 694 -32.20 5.05 15.71
N ALA A 695 -31.52 4.74 14.61
CA ALA A 695 -31.50 3.41 14.03
C ALA A 695 -30.13 2.75 14.21
N LEU A 696 -30.13 1.49 14.63
CA LEU A 696 -28.92 0.66 14.72
C LEU A 696 -28.66 0.02 13.35
N GLY A 697 -27.54 0.36 12.73
CA GLY A 697 -27.02 -0.27 11.51
C GLY A 697 -26.30 -1.56 11.86
N VAL A 698 -26.92 -2.71 11.63
CA VAL A 698 -26.32 -4.04 11.88
C VAL A 698 -25.59 -4.54 10.64
N TYR A 699 -24.31 -4.89 10.78
CA TYR A 699 -23.51 -5.48 9.71
C TYR A 699 -23.66 -7.00 9.70
N GLY A 700 -24.80 -7.49 9.21
CA GLY A 700 -25.00 -8.92 8.99
C GLY A 700 -24.03 -9.46 7.94
N HIS A 701 -23.50 -10.66 8.17
CA HIS A 701 -22.56 -11.31 7.26
C HIS A 701 -23.24 -12.45 6.48
N ASN A 702 -22.59 -12.93 5.41
CA ASN A 702 -23.06 -14.13 4.71
C ASN A 702 -22.94 -15.36 5.61
N ASP A 703 -23.76 -16.38 5.35
CA ASP A 703 -23.72 -17.65 6.08
C ASP A 703 -22.36 -18.36 5.80
N PRO A 704 -21.51 -18.60 6.81
CA PRO A 704 -20.18 -19.14 6.58
C PRO A 704 -20.19 -20.51 5.90
N SER A 705 -21.24 -21.32 6.14
CA SER A 705 -21.37 -22.64 5.49
C SER A 705 -21.65 -22.50 3.99
N GLN A 706 -22.56 -21.59 3.61
CA GLN A 706 -22.84 -21.30 2.21
C GLN A 706 -21.63 -20.70 1.48
N VAL A 707 -20.83 -19.86 2.16
CA VAL A 707 -19.58 -19.35 1.62
C VAL A 707 -18.56 -20.48 1.42
N SER A 708 -18.39 -21.38 2.38
CA SER A 708 -17.46 -22.51 2.23
C SER A 708 -17.89 -23.50 1.14
N ASP A 709 -19.19 -23.73 0.96
CA ASP A 709 -19.69 -24.57 -0.14
C ASP A 709 -19.53 -23.89 -1.50
N PHE A 710 -19.74 -22.57 -1.59
CA PHE A 710 -19.42 -21.79 -2.78
C PHE A 710 -17.91 -21.84 -3.14
N CYS A 711 -17.03 -21.71 -2.14
CA CYS A 711 -15.58 -21.87 -2.34
C CYS A 711 -15.22 -23.25 -2.91
N LYS A 712 -15.81 -24.34 -2.38
CA LYS A 712 -15.60 -25.69 -2.93
C LYS A 712 -16.06 -25.81 -4.38
N LEU A 713 -17.25 -25.29 -4.71
CA LEU A 713 -17.83 -25.35 -6.06
C LEU A 713 -17.00 -24.60 -7.11
N LEU A 714 -16.31 -23.53 -6.72
CA LEU A 714 -15.42 -22.76 -7.59
C LEU A 714 -13.93 -23.15 -7.49
N GLY A 715 -13.57 -24.13 -6.65
CA GLY A 715 -12.16 -24.52 -6.43
C GLY A 715 -11.31 -23.45 -5.74
N LEU A 716 -11.93 -22.56 -4.96
CA LEU A 716 -11.24 -21.49 -4.24
C LEU A 716 -10.73 -21.97 -2.88
N ASP A 717 -9.44 -21.75 -2.61
CA ASP A 717 -8.88 -21.91 -1.26
C ASP A 717 -9.34 -20.75 -0.36
N GLY A 718 -10.29 -21.02 0.53
CA GLY A 718 -10.80 -20.05 1.50
C GLY A 718 -9.76 -19.50 2.47
N SER A 719 -8.62 -20.18 2.65
CA SER A 719 -7.53 -19.74 3.54
C SER A 719 -6.55 -18.76 2.87
N ARG A 720 -6.46 -18.78 1.53
CA ARG A 720 -5.56 -17.92 0.73
C ARG A 720 -5.78 -16.44 1.09
N LEU A 721 -4.70 -15.76 1.43
CA LEU A 721 -4.70 -14.34 1.74
C LEU A 721 -4.72 -13.50 0.47
N ILE A 722 -5.53 -12.44 0.47
CA ILE A 722 -5.66 -11.47 -0.61
C ILE A 722 -5.58 -10.06 0.00
N THR A 723 -4.56 -9.30 -0.42
CA THR A 723 -4.44 -7.85 -0.18
C THR A 723 -5.10 -7.10 -1.34
N ALA A 724 -6.10 -6.27 -1.05
CA ALA A 724 -6.71 -5.37 -2.02
C ALA A 724 -6.50 -3.91 -1.58
N VAL A 725 -6.33 -2.98 -2.54
CA VAL A 725 -6.28 -1.54 -2.28
C VAL A 725 -7.69 -0.99 -2.38
N LYS A 726 -8.23 -0.39 -1.32
CA LYS A 726 -9.51 0.33 -1.32
C LYS A 726 -9.37 1.62 -0.52
N ASP A 727 -9.85 2.72 -1.10
CA ASP A 727 -9.86 4.04 -0.48
C ASP A 727 -8.46 4.43 0.08
N GLU A 728 -7.44 4.24 -0.75
CA GLU A 728 -6.00 4.45 -0.46
C GLU A 728 -5.41 3.56 0.66
N GLN A 729 -6.18 2.60 1.18
CA GLN A 729 -5.76 1.66 2.23
C GLN A 729 -5.62 0.22 1.69
N CYS A 730 -4.57 -0.49 2.11
CA CYS A 730 -4.44 -1.92 1.83
C CYS A 730 -5.16 -2.78 2.88
N GLN A 731 -6.20 -3.48 2.45
CA GLN A 731 -6.92 -4.45 3.27
C GLN A 731 -6.47 -5.86 2.92
N THR A 732 -5.89 -6.58 3.88
CA THR A 732 -5.54 -8.01 3.73
C THR A 732 -6.54 -8.86 4.48
N ARG A 733 -7.19 -9.81 3.79
CA ARG A 733 -8.09 -10.80 4.39
C ARG A 733 -7.95 -12.13 3.66
N SER A 734 -8.36 -13.24 4.29
CA SER A 734 -8.52 -14.51 3.57
C SER A 734 -9.71 -14.46 2.61
N ILE A 735 -9.72 -15.30 1.58
CA ILE A 735 -10.85 -15.44 0.64
C ILE A 735 -12.17 -15.70 1.38
N GLN A 736 -12.17 -16.61 2.37
CA GLN A 736 -13.34 -16.90 3.21
C GLN A 736 -13.80 -15.64 3.95
N SER A 737 -12.89 -14.82 4.49
CA SER A 737 -13.24 -13.60 5.23
C SER A 737 -13.74 -12.49 4.31
N TRP A 738 -13.20 -12.35 3.10
CA TRP A 738 -13.71 -11.44 2.06
C TRP A 738 -15.16 -11.78 1.70
N LEU A 739 -15.44 -13.05 1.36
CA LEU A 739 -16.77 -13.51 0.97
C LEU A 739 -17.78 -13.57 2.14
N THR A 740 -17.32 -13.79 3.37
CA THR A 740 -18.21 -13.81 4.55
C THR A 740 -18.57 -12.39 4.99
N HIS A 741 -17.58 -11.53 5.20
CA HIS A 741 -17.75 -10.28 5.97
C HIS A 741 -17.76 -9.00 5.12
N ALA A 742 -17.22 -9.02 3.90
CA ALA A 742 -16.97 -7.80 3.13
C ALA A 742 -17.79 -7.72 1.84
N LEU A 743 -17.93 -8.81 1.07
CA LEU A 743 -18.61 -8.84 -0.23
C LEU A 743 -20.03 -9.41 -0.12
N ASP A 744 -20.99 -8.74 -0.75
CA ASP A 744 -22.41 -9.11 -0.76
C ASP A 744 -22.70 -10.24 -1.76
N LEU A 745 -22.04 -11.39 -1.56
CA LEU A 745 -22.03 -12.55 -2.45
C LEU A 745 -23.44 -13.10 -2.75
N PHE A 746 -24.32 -13.13 -1.75
CA PHE A 746 -25.73 -13.53 -1.91
C PHE A 746 -26.67 -12.33 -2.14
N GLY A 747 -26.09 -11.16 -2.43
CA GLY A 747 -26.78 -9.95 -2.85
C GLY A 747 -27.15 -9.94 -4.33
N ARG A 748 -27.83 -8.87 -4.74
CA ARG A 748 -28.36 -8.72 -6.10
C ARG A 748 -27.32 -8.11 -7.06
N PRO A 749 -26.93 -8.80 -8.14
CA PRO A 749 -25.96 -8.30 -9.12
C PRO A 749 -26.52 -7.14 -9.95
N SER A 750 -25.67 -6.15 -10.21
CA SER A 750 -25.98 -4.97 -11.04
C SER A 750 -25.77 -5.26 -12.52
N LYS A 751 -26.39 -4.49 -13.43
CA LYS A 751 -26.12 -4.61 -14.89
C LYS A 751 -24.61 -4.49 -15.24
N ARG A 752 -23.85 -3.68 -14.48
CA ARG A 752 -22.40 -3.55 -14.63
C ARG A 752 -21.67 -4.87 -14.33
N PHE A 753 -22.16 -5.66 -13.37
CA PHE A 753 -21.59 -6.97 -13.05
C PHE A 753 -21.79 -7.96 -14.21
N TYR A 754 -23.01 -8.05 -14.79
CA TYR A 754 -23.27 -8.90 -15.96
C TYR A 754 -22.37 -8.54 -17.15
N ALA A 755 -22.22 -7.23 -17.44
CA ALA A 755 -21.33 -6.76 -18.51
C ALA A 755 -19.88 -7.18 -18.26
N ALA A 756 -19.33 -6.84 -17.09
CA ALA A 756 -17.94 -7.15 -16.76
C ALA A 756 -17.65 -8.65 -16.66
N LEU A 757 -18.63 -9.47 -16.26
CA LEU A 757 -18.47 -10.93 -16.17
C LEU A 757 -18.28 -11.57 -17.56
N ALA A 758 -18.85 -10.97 -18.61
CA ALA A 758 -18.71 -11.46 -19.99
C ALA A 758 -17.27 -11.39 -20.49
N ASP A 759 -16.46 -10.45 -20.00
CA ASP A 759 -15.06 -10.28 -20.40
C ASP A 759 -14.13 -11.36 -19.79
N PHE A 760 -14.65 -12.15 -18.84
CA PHE A 760 -13.94 -13.27 -18.21
C PHE A 760 -14.48 -14.65 -18.61
N ALA A 761 -15.45 -14.71 -19.53
CA ALA A 761 -16.04 -15.95 -20.02
C ALA A 761 -15.21 -16.58 -21.13
N ALA A 762 -14.81 -17.85 -20.94
CA ALA A 762 -14.06 -18.61 -21.93
C ALA A 762 -14.95 -19.28 -23.02
N ASP A 763 -16.25 -19.47 -22.76
CA ASP A 763 -17.24 -19.84 -23.79
C ASP A 763 -17.88 -18.57 -24.35
N GLU A 764 -17.70 -18.32 -25.65
CA GLU A 764 -18.29 -17.16 -26.32
C GLU A 764 -19.82 -17.16 -26.23
N LYS A 765 -20.49 -18.31 -26.11
CA LYS A 765 -21.95 -18.36 -25.92
C LYS A 765 -22.38 -17.83 -24.55
N GLU A 766 -21.59 -18.10 -23.52
CA GLU A 766 -21.81 -17.52 -22.19
C GLU A 766 -21.53 -16.01 -22.23
N ALA A 767 -20.45 -15.59 -22.90
CA ALA A 767 -20.11 -14.18 -23.08
C ALA A 767 -21.20 -13.40 -23.84
N GLU A 768 -21.67 -13.92 -24.99
CA GLU A 768 -22.78 -13.36 -25.75
C GLU A 768 -24.06 -13.26 -24.92
N LYS A 769 -24.41 -14.31 -24.16
CA LYS A 769 -25.60 -14.30 -23.30
C LYS A 769 -25.51 -13.26 -22.19
N LEU A 770 -24.35 -13.13 -21.54
CA LEU A 770 -24.08 -12.13 -20.51
C LEU A 770 -24.17 -10.70 -21.07
N ARG A 771 -23.59 -10.44 -22.25
CA ARG A 771 -23.71 -9.14 -22.95
C ARG A 771 -25.17 -8.86 -23.33
N TRP A 772 -25.88 -9.83 -23.92
CA TRP A 772 -27.28 -9.70 -24.31
C TRP A 772 -28.21 -9.36 -23.14
N LEU A 773 -27.99 -9.93 -21.96
CA LEU A 773 -28.76 -9.61 -20.73
C LEU A 773 -28.68 -8.13 -20.32
N THR A 774 -27.68 -7.38 -20.82
CA THR A 774 -27.54 -5.95 -20.53
C THR A 774 -28.29 -5.04 -21.51
N THR A 775 -28.65 -5.53 -22.70
CA THR A 775 -29.26 -4.74 -23.79
C THR A 775 -30.74 -4.39 -23.54
N ALA A 776 -31.39 -3.78 -24.54
CA ALA A 776 -32.83 -3.50 -24.50
C ALA A 776 -33.67 -4.78 -24.64
N GLU A 777 -33.22 -5.71 -25.48
CA GLU A 777 -33.85 -7.00 -25.79
C GLU A 777 -33.78 -7.94 -24.57
N GLY A 778 -32.61 -8.05 -23.93
CA GLY A 778 -32.43 -8.83 -22.70
C GLY A 778 -33.04 -8.21 -21.44
N SER A 779 -33.56 -6.97 -21.52
CA SER A 779 -34.12 -6.24 -20.39
C SER A 779 -35.33 -6.93 -19.73
N ALA A 780 -36.08 -7.75 -20.48
CA ALA A 780 -37.18 -8.55 -19.93
C ALA A 780 -36.68 -9.67 -19.02
N GLU A 781 -35.76 -10.52 -19.50
CA GLU A 781 -35.16 -11.60 -18.70
C GLU A 781 -34.36 -11.06 -17.52
N PHE A 782 -33.66 -9.92 -17.69
CA PHE A 782 -32.99 -9.25 -16.57
C PHE A 782 -33.97 -8.84 -15.47
N LYS A 783 -35.16 -8.32 -15.81
CA LYS A 783 -36.21 -8.00 -14.83
C LYS A 783 -36.78 -9.24 -14.15
N GLU A 784 -36.90 -10.34 -14.88
CA GLU A 784 -37.34 -11.63 -14.33
C GLU A 784 -36.32 -12.20 -13.33
N ARG A 785 -35.03 -12.28 -13.69
CA ARG A 785 -33.93 -12.67 -12.78
C ARG A 785 -33.86 -11.80 -11.53
N VAL A 786 -34.13 -10.50 -11.69
CA VAL A 786 -34.26 -9.55 -10.57
C VAL A 786 -35.45 -9.89 -9.66
N ALA A 787 -36.61 -10.25 -10.22
CA ALA A 787 -37.78 -10.64 -9.45
C ALA A 787 -37.61 -12.03 -8.78
N ASP A 788 -36.89 -12.94 -9.43
CA ASP A 788 -36.51 -14.27 -8.92
C ASP A 788 -35.36 -14.22 -7.88
N THR A 789 -34.81 -13.03 -7.62
CA THR A 789 -33.73 -12.77 -6.66
C THR A 789 -32.42 -13.52 -6.95
N THR A 790 -32.06 -13.68 -8.23
CA THR A 790 -30.75 -14.22 -8.66
C THR A 790 -29.60 -13.43 -8.03
N THR A 791 -28.61 -14.11 -7.44
CA THR A 791 -27.48 -13.52 -6.72
C THR A 791 -26.17 -13.51 -7.52
N TYR A 792 -25.12 -12.85 -7.00
CA TYR A 792 -23.78 -12.94 -7.59
C TYR A 792 -23.25 -14.39 -7.60
N ALA A 793 -23.49 -15.14 -6.52
CA ALA A 793 -23.12 -16.56 -6.45
C ALA A 793 -23.85 -17.40 -7.51
N ASP A 794 -25.17 -17.20 -7.66
CA ASP A 794 -25.96 -17.94 -8.66
C ASP A 794 -25.41 -17.70 -10.09
N LEU A 795 -25.02 -16.47 -10.43
CA LEU A 795 -24.42 -16.15 -11.74
C LEU A 795 -23.05 -16.79 -11.96
N LEU A 796 -22.17 -16.78 -10.95
CA LEU A 796 -20.82 -17.38 -11.06
C LEU A 796 -20.87 -18.92 -11.16
N LEU A 797 -21.97 -19.52 -10.71
CA LEU A 797 -22.26 -20.95 -10.88
C LEU A 797 -22.98 -21.25 -12.21
N GLU A 798 -23.87 -20.37 -12.68
CA GLU A 798 -24.58 -20.51 -13.97
C GLU A 798 -23.63 -20.34 -15.18
N PHE A 799 -22.79 -19.30 -15.16
CA PHE A 799 -21.82 -19.00 -16.22
C PHE A 799 -20.46 -19.57 -15.83
N ALA A 800 -20.31 -20.88 -15.97
CA ALA A 800 -19.19 -21.64 -15.42
C ALA A 800 -17.86 -21.37 -16.15
N SER A 801 -17.90 -20.86 -17.38
CA SER A 801 -16.69 -20.43 -18.10
C SER A 801 -16.20 -19.04 -17.65
N ALA A 802 -17.04 -18.25 -16.96
CA ALA A 802 -16.71 -16.93 -16.48
C ALA A 802 -15.92 -17.00 -15.16
N ARG A 803 -14.60 -16.81 -15.25
CA ARG A 803 -13.66 -17.02 -14.14
C ARG A 803 -12.74 -15.81 -13.92
N PRO A 804 -13.28 -14.68 -13.42
CA PRO A 804 -12.47 -13.54 -12.98
C PRO A 804 -11.52 -13.92 -11.84
N SER A 805 -10.39 -13.22 -11.73
CA SER A 805 -9.50 -13.33 -10.58
C SER A 805 -10.22 -12.89 -9.29
N PHE A 806 -9.76 -13.38 -8.13
CA PHE A 806 -10.39 -12.99 -6.86
C PHE A 806 -10.26 -11.48 -6.58
N LEU A 807 -9.19 -10.83 -7.03
CA LEU A 807 -9.05 -9.37 -6.95
C LEU A 807 -10.13 -8.66 -7.79
N HIS A 808 -10.39 -9.12 -9.02
CA HIS A 808 -11.51 -8.59 -9.81
C HIS A 808 -12.87 -8.82 -9.12
N LEU A 809 -13.07 -9.96 -8.44
CA LEU A 809 -14.30 -10.18 -7.65
C LEU A 809 -14.44 -9.20 -6.48
N VAL A 810 -13.33 -8.82 -5.82
CA VAL A 810 -13.33 -7.81 -4.75
C VAL A 810 -13.76 -6.43 -5.26
N ASP A 811 -13.52 -6.10 -6.53
CA ASP A 811 -13.93 -4.82 -7.15
C ASP A 811 -15.31 -4.86 -7.82
N LEU A 812 -15.72 -6.03 -8.32
CA LEU A 812 -16.97 -6.21 -9.08
C LEU A 812 -18.18 -6.55 -8.20
N VAL A 813 -17.99 -7.25 -7.08
CA VAL A 813 -19.05 -7.58 -6.12
C VAL A 813 -19.26 -6.41 -5.15
N ALA A 814 -20.51 -6.01 -4.92
CA ALA A 814 -20.83 -4.90 -4.02
C ALA A 814 -20.41 -5.22 -2.57
N PRO A 815 -19.99 -4.23 -1.77
CA PRO A 815 -19.70 -4.46 -0.36
C PRO A 815 -21.00 -4.65 0.45
N ILE A 816 -20.95 -5.51 1.47
CA ILE A 816 -22.03 -5.67 2.45
C ILE A 816 -22.27 -4.35 3.19
N LYS A 817 -23.49 -3.82 3.11
CA LYS A 817 -23.92 -2.58 3.77
C LYS A 817 -24.63 -2.86 5.10
N PRO A 818 -24.57 -1.97 6.10
CA PRO A 818 -25.34 -2.13 7.33
C PRO A 818 -26.85 -2.08 7.05
N ARG A 819 -27.60 -2.95 7.72
CA ARG A 819 -29.07 -2.92 7.71
C ARG A 819 -29.56 -2.16 8.93
N HIS A 820 -30.25 -1.05 8.71
CA HIS A 820 -30.78 -0.20 9.76
C HIS A 820 -32.06 -0.79 10.35
N TYR A 821 -32.15 -0.79 11.68
CA TYR A 821 -33.33 -1.13 12.45
C TYR A 821 -33.59 -0.02 13.48
N SER A 822 -34.79 0.54 13.51
CA SER A 822 -35.18 1.55 14.51
C SER A 822 -35.07 0.96 15.91
N ILE A 823 -34.42 1.67 16.83
CA ILE A 823 -34.13 1.16 18.18
C ILE A 823 -35.41 1.05 19.02
N ALA A 824 -35.53 -0.05 19.78
CA ALA A 824 -36.71 -0.43 20.55
C ALA A 824 -36.61 -0.16 22.07
N SER A 825 -35.54 0.52 22.51
CA SER A 825 -35.26 0.86 23.91
C SER A 825 -34.87 2.32 24.12
N SER A 826 -35.26 2.92 25.25
CA SER A 826 -34.68 4.17 25.75
C SER A 826 -33.32 3.91 26.42
N ALA A 827 -32.31 4.72 26.06
CA ALA A 827 -31.01 4.70 26.72
C ALA A 827 -31.06 5.14 28.19
N LYS A 828 -32.10 5.90 28.60
CA LYS A 828 -32.35 6.28 30.00
C LYS A 828 -33.00 5.17 30.80
N MET A 829 -33.84 4.35 30.16
CA MET A 829 -34.48 3.19 30.78
C MET A 829 -33.52 2.00 30.88
N HIS A 830 -32.72 1.77 29.83
CA HIS A 830 -31.80 0.64 29.69
C HIS A 830 -30.34 1.09 29.47
N PRO A 831 -29.70 1.73 30.46
CA PRO A 831 -28.34 2.24 30.31
C PRO A 831 -27.34 1.11 30.05
N GLY A 832 -26.63 1.19 28.92
CA GLY A 832 -25.68 0.16 28.49
C GLY A 832 -26.30 -1.02 27.72
N SER A 833 -27.56 -0.91 27.29
CA SER A 833 -28.22 -1.91 26.42
C SER A 833 -28.91 -1.23 25.24
N VAL A 834 -28.91 -1.87 24.07
CA VAL A 834 -29.68 -1.43 22.90
C VAL A 834 -30.53 -2.58 22.36
N HIS A 835 -31.82 -2.35 22.20
CA HIS A 835 -32.82 -3.37 21.89
C HIS A 835 -33.38 -3.18 20.47
N LEU A 836 -33.67 -4.26 19.75
CA LEU A 836 -34.33 -4.23 18.44
C LEU A 836 -35.57 -5.12 18.40
N CYS A 837 -36.52 -4.74 17.55
CA CYS A 837 -37.72 -5.50 17.21
C CYS A 837 -37.66 -5.90 15.73
N VAL A 838 -37.36 -7.18 15.44
CA VAL A 838 -36.99 -7.62 14.10
C VAL A 838 -37.97 -8.68 13.58
N VAL A 839 -38.32 -8.60 12.29
CA VAL A 839 -39.09 -9.64 11.59
C VAL A 839 -38.15 -10.41 10.65
N SER A 840 -38.16 -11.74 10.71
CA SER A 840 -37.46 -12.56 9.71
C SER A 840 -38.10 -12.38 8.34
N VAL A 841 -37.27 -12.25 7.31
CA VAL A 841 -37.72 -12.10 5.93
C VAL A 841 -37.34 -13.37 5.18
N GLU A 842 -38.35 -14.14 4.77
CA GLU A 842 -38.20 -15.36 3.98
C GLU A 842 -39.23 -15.36 2.85
N TRP A 843 -38.84 -15.85 1.68
CA TRP A 843 -39.69 -15.99 0.51
C TRP A 843 -39.28 -17.21 -0.31
N ARG A 844 -40.13 -17.61 -1.26
CA ARG A 844 -39.79 -18.61 -2.27
C ARG A 844 -39.58 -17.94 -3.63
N THR A 845 -38.58 -18.39 -4.37
CA THR A 845 -38.37 -18.02 -5.78
C THR A 845 -39.47 -18.63 -6.66
N SER A 846 -39.54 -18.24 -7.94
CA SER A 846 -40.43 -18.88 -8.94
C SER A 846 -40.16 -20.38 -9.09
N LYS A 847 -38.90 -20.80 -8.88
CA LYS A 847 -38.43 -22.18 -8.86
C LYS A 847 -38.76 -22.92 -7.54
N GLY A 848 -39.33 -22.23 -6.56
CA GLY A 848 -39.74 -22.78 -5.26
C GLY A 848 -38.62 -22.85 -4.21
N GLU A 849 -37.41 -22.38 -4.53
CA GLU A 849 -36.28 -22.33 -3.59
C GLU A 849 -36.55 -21.37 -2.45
N LEU A 850 -36.20 -21.74 -1.21
CA LEU A 850 -36.32 -20.86 -0.05
C LEU A 850 -35.14 -19.87 -0.03
N ARG A 851 -35.44 -18.57 -0.06
CA ARG A 851 -34.47 -17.48 0.10
C ARG A 851 -34.83 -16.67 1.35
N ALA A 852 -33.82 -16.09 1.99
CA ALA A 852 -33.96 -15.35 3.24
C ALA A 852 -33.14 -14.05 3.21
N GLY A 853 -33.58 -13.05 3.96
CA GLY A 853 -32.86 -11.79 4.10
C GLY A 853 -31.58 -11.99 4.90
N GLN A 854 -30.41 -11.73 4.29
CA GLN A 854 -29.07 -11.89 4.87
C GLN A 854 -28.98 -11.45 6.34
N CYS A 855 -29.26 -10.16 6.64
CA CYS A 855 -29.13 -9.63 7.99
C CYS A 855 -30.18 -10.17 8.98
N THR A 856 -31.41 -10.47 8.53
CA THR A 856 -32.45 -11.03 9.43
C THR A 856 -32.23 -12.52 9.71
N ARG A 857 -31.69 -13.27 8.74
CA ARG A 857 -31.21 -14.66 8.94
C ARG A 857 -30.03 -14.69 9.89
N PHE A 858 -29.03 -13.82 9.68
CA PHE A 858 -27.90 -13.64 10.59
C PHE A 858 -28.38 -13.38 12.02
N LEU A 859 -29.18 -12.34 12.25
CA LEU A 859 -29.71 -11.98 13.57
C LEU A 859 -30.50 -13.10 14.25
N SER A 860 -31.30 -13.86 13.49
CA SER A 860 -32.09 -14.98 14.03
C SER A 860 -31.28 -16.26 14.29
N SER A 861 -30.06 -16.36 13.78
CA SER A 861 -29.13 -17.47 14.05
C SER A 861 -28.17 -17.21 15.22
N LEU A 862 -28.18 -16.01 15.79
CA LEU A 862 -27.33 -15.65 16.92
C LEU A 862 -27.72 -16.41 18.19
N SER A 863 -26.74 -16.57 19.08
CA SER A 863 -26.89 -17.08 20.43
C SER A 863 -26.41 -16.03 21.44
N ILE A 864 -26.90 -16.12 22.68
CA ILE A 864 -26.44 -15.26 23.79
C ILE A 864 -24.91 -15.34 23.89
N GLY A 865 -24.27 -14.17 23.94
CA GLY A 865 -22.83 -14.02 23.99
C GLY A 865 -22.12 -13.93 22.64
N ASN A 866 -22.80 -14.09 21.51
CA ASN A 866 -22.23 -13.73 20.22
C ASN A 866 -21.97 -12.21 20.12
N ARG A 867 -20.98 -11.86 19.31
CA ARG A 867 -20.55 -10.48 19.03
C ARG A 867 -21.08 -10.03 17.67
N VAL A 868 -21.47 -8.76 17.59
CA VAL A 868 -22.08 -8.16 16.39
C VAL A 868 -21.50 -6.77 16.17
N VAL A 869 -21.02 -6.53 14.95
CA VAL A 869 -20.57 -5.20 14.54
C VAL A 869 -21.79 -4.36 14.18
N VAL A 870 -21.88 -3.18 14.77
CA VAL A 870 -22.98 -2.22 14.58
C VAL A 870 -22.47 -0.79 14.38
N SER A 871 -23.30 0.06 13.79
CA SER A 871 -23.14 1.52 13.74
C SER A 871 -24.44 2.19 14.18
N VAL A 872 -24.38 3.46 14.58
CA VAL A 872 -25.57 4.25 14.97
C VAL A 872 -25.84 5.27 13.88
N LYS A 873 -27.08 5.33 13.40
CA LYS A 873 -27.54 6.32 12.43
C LYS A 873 -28.59 7.22 13.09
N PRO A 874 -28.33 8.55 13.21
CA PRO A 874 -29.32 9.50 13.69
C PRO A 874 -30.60 9.49 12.85
N SER A 875 -31.76 9.59 13.52
CA SER A 875 -33.07 9.79 12.86
C SER A 875 -33.66 11.17 13.20
N VAL A 876 -34.61 11.61 12.37
CA VAL A 876 -35.49 12.75 12.65
C VAL A 876 -36.66 12.37 13.58
N MET A 877 -36.83 11.08 13.91
CA MET A 877 -37.88 10.58 14.81
C MET A 877 -37.57 10.90 16.29
N LYS A 878 -37.43 12.18 16.64
CA LYS A 878 -37.21 12.65 18.01
C LYS A 878 -38.53 13.00 18.71
N LEU A 879 -38.56 12.89 20.04
CA LEU A 879 -39.67 13.41 20.85
C LEU A 879 -39.78 14.94 20.73
N PRO A 880 -40.95 15.54 21.01
CA PRO A 880 -41.11 17.00 20.99
C PRO A 880 -40.18 17.70 22.00
N PRO A 881 -39.71 18.92 21.73
CA PRO A 881 -38.76 19.63 22.58
C PRO A 881 -39.34 20.05 23.94
N ILE A 882 -40.67 20.15 24.07
CA ILE A 882 -41.33 20.47 25.34
C ILE A 882 -42.06 19.23 25.85
N ASP A 883 -41.70 18.78 27.05
CA ASP A 883 -42.24 17.54 27.61
C ASP A 883 -43.77 17.52 27.74
N SER A 884 -44.43 18.66 27.92
CA SER A 884 -45.89 18.71 28.02
C SER A 884 -46.65 18.62 26.68
N GLN A 885 -45.96 18.62 25.52
CA GLN A 885 -46.63 18.51 24.21
C GLN A 885 -47.23 17.10 23.99
N PRO A 886 -48.42 16.98 23.38
CA PRO A 886 -48.99 15.70 22.98
C PRO A 886 -48.12 14.94 21.98
N VAL A 887 -48.09 13.62 22.12
CA VAL A 887 -47.35 12.70 21.23
C VAL A 887 -48.34 11.68 20.66
N ILE A 888 -48.53 11.71 19.34
CA ILE A 888 -49.42 10.77 18.63
C ILE A 888 -48.56 9.86 17.75
N MET A 889 -48.66 8.55 17.98
CA MET A 889 -47.82 7.53 17.37
C MET A 889 -48.69 6.53 16.60
N ALA A 890 -48.25 6.10 15.42
CA ALA A 890 -48.89 5.10 14.60
C ALA A 890 -47.89 4.00 14.23
N GLY A 891 -47.94 2.87 14.94
CA GLY A 891 -47.00 1.77 14.82
C GLY A 891 -47.63 0.54 14.16
N LEU A 892 -47.03 0.07 13.07
CA LEU A 892 -47.51 -1.09 12.32
C LEU A 892 -46.53 -2.26 12.38
N GLY A 893 -46.93 -3.34 13.07
CA GLY A 893 -46.06 -4.49 13.34
C GLY A 893 -44.75 -4.07 14.00
N THR A 894 -43.61 -4.37 13.37
CA THR A 894 -42.28 -3.96 13.87
C THR A 894 -42.06 -2.45 13.93
N GLY A 895 -42.89 -1.64 13.25
CA GLY A 895 -42.91 -0.19 13.41
C GLY A 895 -43.33 0.28 14.82
N MET A 896 -43.68 -0.64 15.71
CA MET A 896 -43.80 -0.41 17.15
C MET A 896 -42.46 -0.10 17.84
N ALA A 897 -41.31 -0.46 17.23
CA ALA A 897 -39.98 -0.32 17.83
C ALA A 897 -39.68 1.09 18.40
N PRO A 898 -39.64 2.18 17.60
CA PRO A 898 -39.31 3.50 18.13
C PRO A 898 -40.35 3.98 19.16
N PHE A 899 -41.61 3.55 19.04
CA PHE A 899 -42.67 3.96 19.96
C PHE A 899 -42.55 3.28 21.32
N ARG A 900 -41.96 2.08 21.41
CA ARG A 900 -41.59 1.46 22.68
C ARG A 900 -40.53 2.32 23.38
N ALA A 901 -39.48 2.73 22.66
CA ALA A 901 -38.44 3.63 23.17
C ALA A 901 -39.01 5.00 23.61
N PHE A 902 -39.95 5.58 22.84
CA PHE A 902 -40.64 6.82 23.21
C PHE A 902 -41.43 6.68 24.52
N ILE A 903 -42.17 5.58 24.68
CA ILE A 903 -42.98 5.34 25.90
C ILE A 903 -42.05 5.11 27.10
N GLU A 904 -40.98 4.32 26.96
CA GLU A 904 -39.97 4.13 28.01
C GLU A 904 -39.32 5.47 28.43
N GLU A 905 -38.92 6.31 27.47
CA GLU A 905 -38.33 7.63 27.74
C GLU A 905 -39.28 8.52 28.58
N ARG A 906 -40.56 8.56 28.19
CA ARG A 906 -41.59 9.32 28.92
C ARG A 906 -41.93 8.68 30.26
N ALA A 907 -41.83 7.36 30.40
CA ALA A 907 -41.98 6.67 31.67
C ALA A 907 -40.89 7.08 32.66
N VAL A 908 -39.61 7.10 32.23
CA VAL A 908 -38.49 7.56 33.06
C VAL A 908 -38.68 9.01 33.51
N LEU A 909 -39.09 9.91 32.61
CA LEU A 909 -39.37 11.31 32.94
C LEU A 909 -40.53 11.45 33.95
N LYS A 910 -41.63 10.70 33.76
CA LYS A 910 -42.76 10.67 34.71
C LYS A 910 -42.33 10.14 36.08
N MET A 911 -41.48 9.09 36.14
CA MET A 911 -40.91 8.56 37.39
C MET A 911 -40.00 9.57 38.10
N GLN A 912 -39.30 10.42 37.34
CA GLN A 912 -38.51 11.55 37.86
C GLN A 912 -39.36 12.75 38.31
N GLY A 913 -40.70 12.66 38.21
CA GLY A 913 -41.63 13.72 38.59
C GLY A 913 -41.82 14.82 37.54
N ALA A 914 -41.29 14.65 36.33
CA ALA A 914 -41.51 15.59 35.24
C ALA A 914 -42.95 15.49 34.68
N LYS A 915 -43.53 16.63 34.29
CA LYS A 915 -44.87 16.69 33.71
C LYS A 915 -44.82 16.33 32.22
N VAL A 916 -45.16 15.09 31.90
CA VAL A 916 -45.30 14.61 30.52
C VAL A 916 -46.67 14.92 29.93
N GLY A 917 -46.71 15.21 28.62
CA GLY A 917 -47.92 15.40 27.83
C GLY A 917 -48.65 14.08 27.53
N PRO A 918 -49.90 14.13 27.01
CA PRO A 918 -50.66 12.93 26.70
C PRO A 918 -50.04 12.15 25.54
N MET A 919 -50.00 10.83 25.66
CA MET A 919 -49.51 9.94 24.61
C MET A 919 -50.65 9.12 24.01
N THR A 920 -50.72 9.07 22.68
CA THR A 920 -51.70 8.29 21.92
C THR A 920 -50.97 7.32 21.00
N LEU A 921 -51.28 6.03 21.07
CA LEU A 921 -50.71 5.00 20.18
C LEU A 921 -51.81 4.32 19.38
N TYR A 922 -51.74 4.44 18.06
CA TYR A 922 -52.46 3.59 17.10
C TYR A 922 -51.57 2.40 16.73
N PHE A 923 -51.85 1.23 17.31
CA PHE A 923 -51.14 -0.01 17.00
C PHE A 923 -51.93 -0.87 16.00
N GLY A 924 -51.27 -1.30 14.93
CA GLY A 924 -51.87 -2.16 13.91
C GLY A 924 -51.09 -3.45 13.65
N SER A 925 -51.80 -4.58 13.63
CA SER A 925 -51.22 -5.87 13.22
C SER A 925 -52.26 -6.81 12.57
N ARG A 926 -51.86 -8.07 12.32
CA ARG A 926 -52.75 -9.08 11.72
C ARG A 926 -53.77 -9.61 12.74
N HIS A 927 -53.31 -10.12 13.88
CA HIS A 927 -54.10 -10.82 14.88
C HIS A 927 -53.65 -10.45 16.29
N ARG A 928 -54.57 -10.22 17.23
CA ARG A 928 -54.22 -9.93 18.64
C ARG A 928 -53.49 -11.09 19.29
N ALA A 929 -53.97 -12.32 19.08
CA ALA A 929 -53.41 -13.53 19.70
C ALA A 929 -52.05 -13.98 19.13
N MET A 930 -51.63 -13.46 17.96
CA MET A 930 -50.40 -13.90 17.29
C MET A 930 -49.35 -12.80 17.14
N GLU A 931 -49.76 -11.54 17.03
CA GLU A 931 -48.90 -10.43 16.58
C GLU A 931 -49.19 -9.12 17.34
N TYR A 932 -49.58 -9.21 18.62
CA TYR A 932 -49.70 -8.03 19.49
C TYR A 932 -48.39 -7.81 20.26
N LEU A 933 -47.42 -7.21 19.56
CA LEU A 933 -46.07 -6.99 20.07
C LEU A 933 -46.08 -6.08 21.30
N TYR A 934 -45.38 -6.50 22.36
CA TYR A 934 -45.32 -5.80 23.66
C TYR A 934 -46.70 -5.53 24.30
N GLY A 935 -47.72 -6.35 24.00
CA GLY A 935 -49.09 -6.11 24.46
C GLY A 935 -49.22 -5.92 25.97
N GLU A 936 -48.54 -6.74 26.77
CA GLU A 936 -48.55 -6.64 28.24
C GLU A 936 -47.92 -5.33 28.74
N GLU A 937 -46.78 -4.91 28.17
CA GLU A 937 -46.14 -3.62 28.49
C GLU A 937 -47.07 -2.44 28.14
N LEU A 938 -47.70 -2.48 26.96
CA LEU A 938 -48.57 -1.41 26.48
C LEU A 938 -49.88 -1.29 27.26
N GLU A 939 -50.48 -2.42 27.65
CA GLU A 939 -51.66 -2.43 28.53
C GLU A 939 -51.30 -1.91 29.94
N ALA A 940 -50.10 -2.22 30.46
CA ALA A 940 -49.61 -1.67 31.72
C ALA A 940 -49.39 -0.15 31.67
N TYR A 941 -48.72 0.37 30.62
CA TYR A 941 -48.54 1.82 30.45
C TYR A 941 -49.86 2.58 30.21
N HIS A 942 -50.86 1.92 29.63
CA HIS A 942 -52.21 2.47 29.50
C HIS A 942 -52.93 2.52 30.86
N ALA A 943 -52.83 1.46 31.67
CA ALA A 943 -53.40 1.41 33.01
C ALA A 943 -52.79 2.44 33.99
N ASP A 944 -51.49 2.71 33.88
CA ASP A 944 -50.78 3.78 34.61
C ASP A 944 -51.13 5.20 34.07
N GLY A 945 -51.85 5.29 32.96
CA GLY A 945 -52.26 6.55 32.34
C GLY A 945 -51.13 7.35 31.68
N LEU A 946 -49.91 6.78 31.59
CA LEU A 946 -48.84 7.34 30.76
C LEU A 946 -49.25 7.31 29.28
N LEU A 947 -49.66 6.14 28.81
CA LEU A 947 -50.24 5.98 27.47
C LEU A 947 -51.72 6.32 27.52
N THR A 948 -52.04 7.62 27.44
CA THR A 948 -53.39 8.17 27.58
C THR A 948 -54.41 7.49 26.67
N ASN A 949 -54.05 7.15 25.43
CA ASN A 949 -54.93 6.44 24.50
C ASN A 949 -54.20 5.29 23.80
N LEU A 950 -54.72 4.07 23.96
CA LEU A 950 -54.25 2.87 23.26
C LEU A 950 -55.31 2.41 22.27
N ARG A 951 -55.03 2.53 20.97
CA ARG A 951 -55.99 2.29 19.88
C ARG A 951 -55.53 1.12 19.02
N LEU A 952 -56.16 -0.03 19.24
CA LEU A 952 -55.79 -1.29 18.62
C LEU A 952 -56.58 -1.56 17.32
N ALA A 953 -55.88 -1.99 16.28
CA ALA A 953 -56.44 -2.39 14.99
C ALA A 953 -55.88 -3.76 14.54
N PHE A 954 -56.71 -4.80 14.63
CA PHE A 954 -56.36 -6.15 14.17
C PHE A 954 -57.09 -6.46 12.86
N SER A 955 -56.33 -6.70 11.80
CA SER A 955 -56.85 -6.77 10.44
C SER A 955 -57.39 -8.14 10.01
N ARG A 956 -57.31 -9.16 10.86
CA ARG A 956 -57.71 -10.54 10.54
C ARG A 956 -58.50 -11.27 11.64
N ASP A 957 -58.79 -10.64 12.77
CA ASP A 957 -59.58 -11.25 13.86
C ASP A 957 -61.10 -11.23 13.60
N GLN A 958 -61.53 -10.47 12.58
CA GLN A 958 -62.91 -10.39 12.12
C GLN A 958 -62.96 -10.34 10.58
N LYS A 959 -64.18 -10.53 10.02
CA LYS A 959 -64.40 -10.56 8.57
C LYS A 959 -64.00 -9.25 7.87
N GLU A 960 -64.40 -8.12 8.45
CA GLU A 960 -64.10 -6.78 7.92
C GLU A 960 -62.69 -6.31 8.29
N LYS A 961 -62.03 -5.57 7.40
CA LYS A 961 -60.66 -5.08 7.65
C LYS A 961 -60.68 -3.84 8.55
N VAL A 962 -60.15 -3.99 9.76
CA VAL A 962 -59.90 -2.87 10.69
C VAL A 962 -58.41 -2.51 10.63
N TYR A 963 -58.13 -1.26 10.29
CA TYR A 963 -56.78 -0.69 10.21
C TYR A 963 -56.69 0.61 11.04
N ILE A 964 -55.46 1.12 11.25
CA ILE A 964 -55.21 2.30 12.09
C ILE A 964 -55.95 3.55 11.60
N GLN A 965 -56.07 3.76 10.29
CA GLN A 965 -56.82 4.87 9.69
C GLN A 965 -58.32 4.85 10.03
N HIS A 966 -58.88 3.68 10.39
CA HIS A 966 -60.27 3.60 10.85
C HIS A 966 -60.38 4.14 12.28
N ARG A 967 -59.47 3.73 13.18
CA ARG A 967 -59.36 4.26 14.55
C ARG A 967 -59.07 5.76 14.57
N MET A 968 -58.19 6.25 13.68
CA MET A 968 -57.91 7.68 13.54
C MET A 968 -59.15 8.49 13.13
N ARG A 969 -60.05 7.93 12.31
CA ARG A 969 -61.32 8.59 11.96
C ARG A 969 -62.29 8.61 13.15
N ASP A 970 -62.36 7.52 13.92
CA ASP A 970 -63.12 7.47 15.18
C ASP A 970 -62.65 8.58 16.15
N ASP A 971 -61.34 8.87 16.18
CA ASP A 971 -60.67 9.84 17.06
C ASP A 971 -60.46 11.24 16.46
N SER A 972 -61.26 11.64 15.46
CA SER A 972 -61.06 12.91 14.73
C SER A 972 -60.98 14.15 15.63
N GLU A 973 -61.71 14.20 16.73
CA GLU A 973 -61.71 15.33 17.68
C GLU A 973 -60.38 15.42 18.47
N LEU A 974 -59.84 14.27 18.87
CA LEU A 974 -58.53 14.17 19.53
C LEU A 974 -57.42 14.61 18.57
N LEU A 975 -57.45 14.12 17.32
CA LEU A 975 -56.45 14.48 16.33
C LEU A 975 -56.46 15.99 16.02
N ALA A 976 -57.64 16.57 15.80
CA ALA A 976 -57.76 18.01 15.56
C ALA A 976 -57.30 18.85 16.77
N SER A 977 -57.75 18.52 17.99
CA SER A 977 -57.42 19.29 19.19
C SER A 977 -55.94 19.21 19.58
N GLN A 978 -55.33 18.01 19.53
CA GLN A 978 -53.92 17.84 19.89
C GLN A 978 -52.98 18.42 18.82
N MET A 979 -53.27 18.22 17.52
CA MET A 979 -52.40 18.71 16.45
C MET A 979 -52.55 20.21 16.16
N LEU A 980 -53.74 20.80 16.28
CA LEU A 980 -53.96 22.21 15.93
C LEU A 980 -54.02 23.14 17.16
N GLY A 981 -54.40 22.63 18.33
CA GLY A 981 -54.65 23.45 19.53
C GLY A 981 -53.65 23.28 20.69
N GLN A 982 -52.80 22.25 20.66
CA GLN A 982 -51.87 21.92 21.76
C GLN A 982 -50.42 21.70 21.28
N ASP A 983 -50.13 22.08 20.04
CA ASP A 983 -48.84 21.91 19.38
C ASP A 983 -48.25 20.48 19.44
N GLY A 984 -49.10 19.46 19.38
CA GLY A 984 -48.67 18.05 19.36
C GLY A 984 -47.92 17.64 18.10
N CYS A 985 -47.20 16.51 18.20
CA CYS A 985 -46.47 15.90 17.10
C CYS A 985 -47.06 14.52 16.74
N PHE A 986 -47.10 14.22 15.43
CA PHE A 986 -47.55 12.95 14.86
C PHE A 986 -46.38 12.17 14.25
N TYR A 987 -46.35 10.86 14.52
CA TYR A 987 -45.32 9.95 14.05
C TYR A 987 -45.95 8.69 13.44
N LEU A 988 -45.50 8.27 12.25
CA LEU A 988 -45.84 6.97 11.64
C LEU A 988 -44.56 6.15 11.46
N CYS A 989 -44.58 4.88 11.88
CA CYS A 989 -43.52 3.92 11.58
C CYS A 989 -44.11 2.58 11.12
N GLY A 990 -43.58 2.05 10.02
CA GLY A 990 -44.09 0.81 9.42
C GLY A 990 -43.92 0.74 7.89
N PRO A 991 -44.70 -0.11 7.19
CA PRO A 991 -44.65 -0.20 5.74
C PRO A 991 -45.22 1.06 5.07
N THR A 992 -44.82 1.32 3.83
CA THR A 992 -45.24 2.49 3.02
C THR A 992 -46.73 2.55 2.64
N TRP A 993 -47.41 1.41 2.43
CA TRP A 993 -48.78 1.38 1.84
C TRP A 993 -49.90 2.16 2.55
N PRO A 994 -49.94 2.35 3.89
CA PRO A 994 -51.03 3.04 4.57
C PRO A 994 -50.77 4.55 4.75
N ALA A 995 -49.63 5.08 4.29
CA ALA A 995 -49.24 6.47 4.53
C ALA A 995 -50.22 7.48 3.88
N SER A 996 -50.83 7.14 2.75
CA SER A 996 -51.92 7.91 2.13
C SER A 996 -53.16 7.93 3.02
N ASP A 997 -53.63 6.76 3.44
CA ASP A 997 -54.85 6.59 4.22
C ASP A 997 -54.79 7.28 5.59
N VAL A 998 -53.60 7.26 6.20
CA VAL A 998 -53.27 7.97 7.45
C VAL A 998 -53.29 9.49 7.24
N LYS A 999 -52.70 9.99 6.14
CA LYS A 999 -52.80 11.41 5.77
C LYS A 999 -54.26 11.83 5.54
N ASP A 1000 -55.04 11.02 4.84
CA ASP A 1000 -56.45 11.31 4.55
C ASP A 1000 -57.31 11.31 5.83
N ALA A 1001 -57.04 10.41 6.78
CA ALA A 1001 -57.68 10.44 8.10
C ALA A 1001 -57.35 11.73 8.87
N MET A 1002 -56.09 12.18 8.84
CA MET A 1002 -55.65 13.42 9.49
C MET A 1002 -56.28 14.67 8.85
N VAL A 1003 -56.30 14.72 7.51
CA VAL A 1003 -56.96 15.79 6.74
C VAL A 1003 -58.48 15.81 7.00
N GLY A 1004 -59.12 14.65 7.12
CA GLY A 1004 -60.52 14.52 7.54
C GLY A 1004 -60.78 15.13 8.91
N ALA A 1005 -59.95 14.83 9.91
CA ALA A 1005 -60.06 15.42 11.25
C ALA A 1005 -59.93 16.95 11.24
N PHE A 1006 -58.93 17.48 10.52
CA PHE A 1006 -58.69 18.93 10.45
C PHE A 1006 -59.81 19.70 9.74
N THR A 1007 -60.45 19.09 8.74
CA THR A 1007 -61.54 19.72 7.98
C THR A 1007 -62.91 19.59 8.64
N ALA A 1008 -63.20 18.44 9.26
CA ALA A 1008 -64.49 18.21 9.91
C ALA A 1008 -64.63 18.91 11.27
N ILE A 1009 -63.54 18.99 12.05
CA ILE A 1009 -63.57 19.46 13.44
C ILE A 1009 -62.58 20.62 13.68
N GLY A 1010 -61.39 20.57 13.05
CA GLY A 1010 -60.35 21.58 13.22
C GLY A 1010 -60.62 22.95 12.58
N GLY A 1011 -61.77 23.16 11.92
CA GLY A 1011 -62.12 24.42 11.26
C GLY A 1011 -61.29 24.76 10.01
N VAL A 1012 -60.44 23.85 9.54
CA VAL A 1012 -59.57 24.07 8.38
C VAL A 1012 -60.37 23.91 7.08
N LYS A 1013 -60.25 24.86 6.16
CA LYS A 1013 -60.91 24.76 4.85
C LYS A 1013 -60.34 23.57 4.05
N PRO A 1014 -61.17 22.81 3.31
CA PRO A 1014 -60.68 21.70 2.47
C PRO A 1014 -59.58 22.09 1.47
N SER A 1015 -59.60 23.33 0.97
CA SER A 1015 -58.57 23.92 0.09
C SER A 1015 -57.19 24.06 0.72
N ASP A 1016 -57.12 24.14 2.05
CA ASP A 1016 -55.91 24.51 2.80
C ASP A 1016 -55.40 23.38 3.70
N ALA A 1017 -56.19 22.34 3.93
CA ALA A 1017 -55.81 21.20 4.79
C ALA A 1017 -54.55 20.45 4.32
N ASN A 1018 -54.30 20.37 3.01
CA ASN A 1018 -53.04 19.86 2.50
C ASN A 1018 -51.85 20.77 2.85
N LYS A 1019 -52.01 22.10 2.81
CA LYS A 1019 -50.95 23.05 3.20
C LYS A 1019 -50.62 22.91 4.68
N VAL A 1020 -51.64 22.73 5.54
CA VAL A 1020 -51.43 22.48 6.98
C VAL A 1020 -50.57 21.24 7.23
N ILE A 1021 -50.79 20.15 6.49
CA ILE A 1021 -49.92 18.95 6.58
C ILE A 1021 -48.48 19.25 6.15
N GLU A 1022 -48.28 20.02 5.08
CA GLU A 1022 -46.91 20.40 4.68
C GLU A 1022 -46.24 21.34 5.71
N THR A 1023 -46.96 22.32 6.27
CA THR A 1023 -46.45 23.15 7.38
C THR A 1023 -46.13 22.33 8.64
N LEU A 1024 -46.90 21.28 8.93
CA LEU A 1024 -46.60 20.36 10.04
C LEU A 1024 -45.35 19.49 9.74
N LYS A 1025 -45.04 19.18 8.48
CA LYS A 1025 -43.76 18.54 8.12
C LYS A 1025 -42.59 19.52 8.24
N GLU A 1026 -42.75 20.74 7.70
CA GLU A 1026 -41.74 21.81 7.75
C GLU A 1026 -41.37 22.21 9.19
N SER A 1027 -42.30 22.07 10.13
CA SER A 1027 -42.08 22.29 11.57
C SER A 1027 -41.69 21.03 12.35
N GLU A 1028 -41.39 19.91 11.67
CA GLU A 1028 -41.00 18.61 12.27
C GLU A 1028 -42.06 18.00 13.22
N ARG A 1029 -43.34 18.34 13.00
CA ARG A 1029 -44.49 17.89 13.79
C ARG A 1029 -45.31 16.79 13.11
N TYR A 1030 -44.99 16.42 11.87
CA TYR A 1030 -45.59 15.30 11.15
C TYR A 1030 -44.47 14.47 10.49
N ILE A 1031 -43.98 13.47 11.21
CA ILE A 1031 -42.80 12.67 10.86
C ILE A 1031 -43.21 11.26 10.43
N LEU A 1032 -42.73 10.80 9.27
CA LEU A 1032 -43.00 9.45 8.77
C LEU A 1032 -41.67 8.71 8.52
N GLU A 1033 -41.44 7.60 9.22
CA GLU A 1033 -40.32 6.67 8.99
C GLU A 1033 -40.89 5.36 8.44
N VAL A 1034 -41.10 5.33 7.12
CA VAL A 1034 -41.72 4.19 6.41
C VAL A 1034 -40.75 3.47 5.48
N TYR A 1035 -40.89 2.15 5.39
CA TYR A 1035 -39.96 1.24 4.71
C TYR A 1035 -40.65 0.19 3.81
#